data_AF-A0A496BZ42-F1
#
_entry.id   AF-A0A496BZ42-F1
#
_cell.length_a   1.000
_cell.length_b   1.000
_cell.length_c   1.000
_cell.angle_alpha   90.00
_cell.angle_beta   90.00
_cell.angle_gamma   90.00
#
_symmetry.space_group_name_H-M   'P 1'
#
loop_
_entity.id
_entity.type
_entity.pdbx_description
1 polymer ?
#
loop_
_entity_poly.entity_id
_entity_poly.type
_entity_poly.pdbx_seq_one_letter_code
_entity_poly.pdbx_strand_id
1 'polypeptide(L)'
;MIIYNNTGKILLDIPVNDDSYRYRAIMQAKKIELHYSLPGHVEVPTGSYIEFQGERYTLWYPENFEKKGTRIFDYKVIFGGNEEILKKYKYKLLTEKPYKLKFPMTAKPALFLKLLVENLNLYDSGWTVGNCIEATEKLLSFNHENCWTVLGRLAQEFNTEFEVVNKTIHLGKLEKFKDNPVALSYGKGNGFVPGVGRTNLGDNLPVEILYVQGGEKNIDFSSYGSQTLLLPKSQTLEYEGRTYKTDPDGMYVTRADKTLSSRNEDSFDANHIYPSRVGMISKVDTLPGKDSDGKDLTFYNIFDSDIPADLDFANYQIKGQNMTVIFQSGRLTGREFDVKYIHKDRKFEIVPNDQDGHSLPNSDLYPKAGDKYAVFNISLPAAYICDNTSKTGASWDMLKEAVCYLYEHEEQQFTFSGSLDGIWAKKNWLAIGAKLVPGGYVDFSDTQFQPQGILIRITGVRDYINKPHSPELELSNTPVSGFLQDQIGKLEAEEIKNEKKYKEALALTMRRWRDMVETGKMLENAIEGFSASINPITISTMQARIGSEQLQYRYVNNKTNPIEYLPYFEINNTTKVFIAPVGIIQHMTLGIDSISTSHNASEYMFWDIESYTSPYLGDDKSPFYLYLKCAKNSSKGTYLLTKEAYPHIEPGDGYYYFLVGTLGTEFDGKRSWETIYGYTEILPGRMTTKLIKSPDGSMYIDLVDRVICGNMKFLGGTTGYDNIKDKPDLSGIVRSVNDALSEAEAASNAANNANAAAGTAQTTANGKARVFYETSVSGPIFGVKENDLWVNGVDIKRWNGSSWVLVSSYDNTRTRINGGLITTGAVAVGPEGNPTGGICGTGTIRIWSGGGCNDKGVPTKPTFQVESDGRISGSNSIICRNKNNTPECGFASDGTSFGNVSNLDIGSVRIWAGASYEGRDNANFRVGLGGLVYCQGLMFSKQHYMYNAALAIHNNGQITLRATDNTRKAIIQTTPNYSNSVMELTDTFDSATAMNVPAIVSLKCGRSAYTNYPRTWIDCTHAAGWGSKFTVQSRYFNDQNEMERTVINVKEKGKVNDNTAKMQSTNQLGV
;
A
#
# COMPACT_ATOMS: atom_id res chain seq x y z
N MET A 1 24.01 -22.80 -3.54
CA MET A 1 23.38 -22.11 -4.69
C MET A 1 24.48 -21.78 -5.66
N ILE A 2 24.34 -22.21 -6.91
CA ILE A 2 25.38 -22.03 -7.93
C ILE A 2 25.01 -20.81 -8.78
N ILE A 3 25.91 -19.83 -8.85
CA ILE A 3 25.82 -18.67 -9.73
C ILE A 3 26.74 -18.92 -10.92
N TYR A 4 26.17 -18.85 -12.12
CA TYR A 4 26.88 -18.97 -13.38
C TYR A 4 27.13 -17.58 -13.97
N ASN A 5 28.25 -17.41 -14.66
CA ASN A 5 28.44 -16.23 -15.51
C ASN A 5 27.64 -16.35 -16.83
N ASN A 6 27.62 -15.30 -17.63
CA ASN A 6 26.92 -15.26 -18.93
C ASN A 6 27.41 -16.29 -19.98
N THR A 7 28.54 -16.96 -19.75
CA THR A 7 29.07 -18.05 -20.60
C THR A 7 28.72 -19.45 -20.10
N GLY A 8 28.01 -19.56 -18.96
CA GLY A 8 27.61 -20.82 -18.35
C GLY A 8 28.69 -21.49 -17.49
N LYS A 9 29.76 -20.78 -17.13
CA LYS A 9 30.76 -21.26 -16.16
C LYS A 9 30.34 -20.90 -14.74
N ILE A 10 30.61 -21.78 -13.79
CA ILE A 10 30.38 -21.53 -12.36
C ILE A 10 31.27 -20.36 -11.92
N LEU A 11 30.64 -19.31 -11.40
CA LEU A 11 31.29 -18.14 -10.81
C LEU A 11 31.38 -18.27 -9.28
N LEU A 12 30.29 -18.67 -8.65
CA LEU A 12 30.19 -18.89 -7.20
C LEU A 12 29.37 -20.15 -6.92
N ASP A 13 29.76 -20.88 -5.88
CA ASP A 13 28.93 -21.89 -5.23
C ASP A 13 28.90 -21.59 -3.73
N ILE A 14 27.76 -21.10 -3.26
CA ILE A 14 27.63 -20.47 -1.95
C ILE A 14 26.44 -21.04 -1.17
N PRO A 15 26.59 -21.28 0.14
CA PRO A 15 25.43 -21.47 1.01
C PRO A 15 24.70 -20.13 1.13
N VAL A 16 23.39 -20.13 0.86
CA VAL A 16 22.54 -18.94 1.01
C VAL A 16 21.83 -19.01 2.34
N ASN A 17 21.53 -17.84 2.91
CA ASN A 17 20.84 -17.71 4.17
C ASN A 17 19.37 -18.13 4.05
N ASP A 18 18.77 -18.50 5.18
CA ASP A 18 17.39 -18.99 5.29
C ASP A 18 16.31 -17.98 4.88
N ASP A 19 16.65 -16.69 4.92
CA ASP A 19 15.80 -15.58 4.49
C ASP A 19 15.86 -15.35 2.97
N SER A 20 16.69 -16.08 2.22
CA SER A 20 16.70 -16.02 0.75
C SER A 20 15.41 -16.61 0.18
N TYR A 21 14.82 -15.93 -0.81
CA TYR A 21 13.49 -16.27 -1.30
C TYR A 21 13.33 -16.02 -2.81
N ARG A 22 12.42 -16.78 -3.43
CA ARG A 22 11.80 -16.44 -4.71
C ARG A 22 10.50 -15.71 -4.45
N TYR A 23 10.24 -14.65 -5.20
CA TYR A 23 8.97 -13.94 -5.21
C TYR A 23 8.37 -13.91 -6.60
N ARG A 24 7.09 -14.27 -6.66
CA ARG A 24 6.27 -14.29 -7.87
C ARG A 24 4.93 -13.65 -7.54
N ALA A 25 4.47 -12.73 -8.36
CA ALA A 25 3.18 -12.08 -8.17
C ALA A 25 2.52 -11.77 -9.51
N ILE A 26 1.20 -11.61 -9.50
CA ILE A 26 0.41 -11.21 -10.68
C ILE A 26 0.94 -9.86 -11.18
N MET A 27 1.11 -9.74 -12.51
CA MET A 27 1.61 -8.54 -13.19
C MET A 27 3.01 -8.06 -12.76
N GLN A 28 3.76 -8.81 -11.95
CA GLN A 28 5.13 -8.43 -11.56
C GLN A 28 6.19 -9.34 -12.19
N ALA A 29 7.37 -8.77 -12.45
CA ALA A 29 8.53 -9.55 -12.85
C ALA A 29 8.93 -10.51 -11.70
N LYS A 30 9.12 -11.79 -12.03
CA LYS A 30 9.58 -12.77 -11.04
C LYS A 30 10.98 -12.43 -10.60
N LYS A 31 11.29 -12.64 -9.32
CA LYS A 31 12.63 -12.40 -8.78
C LYS A 31 13.05 -13.45 -7.77
N ILE A 32 14.35 -13.65 -7.65
CA ILE A 32 14.99 -14.36 -6.55
C ILE A 32 15.92 -13.39 -5.84
N GLU A 33 15.72 -13.22 -4.54
CA GLU A 33 16.59 -12.45 -3.66
C GLU A 33 17.45 -13.43 -2.85
N LEU A 34 18.77 -13.37 -3.07
CA LEU A 34 19.76 -14.15 -2.34
C LEU A 34 20.43 -13.29 -1.28
N HIS A 35 20.48 -13.83 -0.07
CA HIS A 35 21.23 -13.30 1.05
C HIS A 35 22.37 -14.26 1.39
N TYR A 36 23.60 -13.76 1.44
CA TYR A 36 24.77 -14.55 1.81
C TYR A 36 25.93 -13.66 2.24
N SER A 37 26.92 -14.23 2.93
CA SER A 37 28.10 -13.50 3.39
C SER A 37 29.38 -14.14 2.88
N LEU A 38 30.32 -13.33 2.39
CA LEU A 38 31.63 -13.79 1.92
C LEU A 38 32.79 -13.19 2.73
N PRO A 39 33.90 -13.93 2.89
CA PRO A 39 35.09 -13.44 3.57
C PRO A 39 35.91 -12.42 2.75
N GLY A 40 35.59 -12.28 1.47
CA GLY A 40 36.21 -11.32 0.56
C GLY A 40 35.21 -10.81 -0.46
N HIS A 41 35.46 -9.63 -1.00
CA HIS A 41 34.64 -9.04 -2.04
C HIS A 41 34.77 -9.83 -3.34
N VAL A 42 33.63 -10.24 -3.90
CA VAL A 42 33.49 -10.81 -5.24
C VAL A 42 32.46 -9.97 -6.00
N GLU A 43 32.84 -9.54 -7.19
CA GLU A 43 31.95 -8.85 -8.12
C GLU A 43 31.20 -9.89 -8.97
N VAL A 44 29.87 -9.78 -9.06
CA VAL A 44 29.02 -10.62 -9.90
C VAL A 44 28.61 -9.80 -11.14
N PRO A 45 29.18 -10.07 -12.32
CA PRO A 45 28.88 -9.26 -13.50
C PRO A 45 27.41 -9.41 -13.93
N THR A 46 26.82 -8.32 -14.41
CA THR A 46 25.48 -8.34 -15.03
C THR A 46 25.43 -9.35 -16.19
N GLY A 47 24.31 -10.05 -16.30
CA GLY A 47 24.14 -11.21 -17.19
C GLY A 47 24.56 -12.55 -16.58
N SER A 48 25.15 -12.56 -15.37
CA SER A 48 25.24 -13.79 -14.57
C SER A 48 23.85 -14.31 -14.22
N TYR A 49 23.71 -15.62 -14.01
CA TYR A 49 22.41 -16.23 -13.79
C TYR A 49 22.47 -17.38 -12.78
N ILE A 50 21.29 -17.73 -12.27
CA ILE A 50 21.04 -18.93 -11.46
C ILE A 50 19.96 -19.78 -12.11
N GLU A 51 19.97 -21.08 -11.84
CA GLU A 51 18.92 -22.01 -12.21
C GLU A 51 18.19 -22.46 -10.93
N PHE A 52 16.89 -22.23 -10.84
CA PHE A 52 16.11 -22.60 -9.66
C PHE A 52 14.75 -23.17 -10.07
N GLN A 53 14.46 -24.40 -9.62
CA GLN A 53 13.24 -25.15 -9.95
C GLN A 53 12.92 -25.21 -11.46
N GLY A 54 13.96 -25.32 -12.30
CA GLY A 54 13.82 -25.44 -13.76
C GLY A 54 13.62 -24.13 -14.51
N GLU A 55 13.74 -22.98 -13.84
CA GLU A 55 13.68 -21.65 -14.45
C GLU A 55 14.98 -20.87 -14.20
N ARG A 56 15.39 -20.11 -15.22
CA ARG A 56 16.58 -19.25 -15.17
C ARG A 56 16.23 -17.86 -14.66
N TYR A 57 17.00 -17.37 -13.70
CA TYR A 57 16.93 -15.99 -13.22
C TYR A 57 18.28 -15.29 -13.46
N THR A 58 18.25 -14.10 -14.04
CA THR A 58 19.44 -13.36 -14.50
C THR A 58 19.65 -12.11 -13.67
N LEU A 59 20.91 -11.77 -13.40
CA LEU A 59 21.31 -10.53 -12.75
C LEU A 59 21.28 -9.39 -13.78
N TRP A 60 20.18 -8.64 -13.79
CA TRP A 60 19.96 -7.54 -14.74
C TRP A 60 20.58 -6.22 -14.30
N TYR A 61 20.76 -6.05 -12.99
CA TYR A 61 21.32 -4.86 -12.35
C TYR A 61 22.49 -5.26 -11.45
N PRO A 62 23.48 -4.38 -11.21
CA PRO A 62 24.55 -4.65 -10.26
C PRO A 62 24.02 -5.02 -8.87
N GLU A 63 24.72 -5.88 -8.17
CA GLU A 63 24.36 -6.33 -6.83
C GLU A 63 24.51 -5.23 -5.77
N ASN A 64 23.70 -5.32 -4.72
CA ASN A 64 23.91 -4.54 -3.50
C ASN A 64 24.70 -5.39 -2.50
N PHE A 65 25.68 -4.78 -1.83
CA PHE A 65 26.40 -5.41 -0.73
C PHE A 65 26.79 -4.40 0.35
N GLU A 66 26.95 -4.90 1.57
CA GLU A 66 27.40 -4.14 2.73
C GLU A 66 28.69 -4.76 3.28
N LYS A 67 29.74 -3.94 3.43
CA LYS A 67 31.00 -4.37 4.06
C LYS A 67 30.93 -4.13 5.57
N LYS A 68 30.72 -5.18 6.36
CA LYS A 68 30.67 -5.10 7.83
C LYS A 68 32.03 -5.25 8.51
N GLY A 69 33.05 -5.69 7.78
CA GLY A 69 34.40 -5.81 8.29
C GLY A 69 35.42 -6.15 7.22
N THR A 70 36.65 -6.45 7.62
CA THR A 70 37.72 -6.86 6.69
C THR A 70 37.49 -8.24 6.08
N ARG A 71 36.65 -9.07 6.71
CA ARG A 71 36.32 -10.44 6.28
C ARG A 71 34.82 -10.74 6.28
N ILE A 72 33.98 -9.71 6.18
CA ILE A 72 32.52 -9.89 6.19
C ILE A 72 31.93 -8.90 5.18
N PHE A 73 31.47 -9.45 4.07
CA PHE A 73 30.71 -8.76 3.04
C PHE A 73 29.35 -9.44 2.92
N ASP A 74 28.30 -8.75 3.33
CA ASP A 74 26.92 -9.24 3.26
C ASP A 74 26.32 -8.81 1.92
N TYR A 75 25.87 -9.77 1.14
CA TYR A 75 25.31 -9.56 -0.19
C TYR A 75 23.78 -9.68 -0.15
N LYS A 76 23.12 -8.77 -0.88
CA LYS A 76 21.70 -8.84 -1.25
C LYS A 76 21.62 -8.77 -2.76
N VAL A 77 21.55 -9.94 -3.40
CA VAL A 77 21.59 -10.05 -4.87
C VAL A 77 20.22 -10.42 -5.39
N ILE A 78 19.71 -9.65 -6.37
CA ILE A 78 18.40 -9.86 -6.97
C ILE A 78 18.58 -10.36 -8.41
N PHE A 79 18.18 -11.60 -8.65
CA PHE A 79 18.09 -12.18 -9.99
C PHE A 79 16.65 -12.10 -10.48
N GLY A 80 16.41 -11.47 -11.63
CA GLY A 80 15.09 -11.31 -12.22
C GLY A 80 14.82 -12.33 -13.34
N GLY A 81 13.56 -12.65 -13.57
CA GLY A 81 13.14 -13.49 -14.70
C GLY A 81 13.31 -12.81 -16.06
N ASN A 82 12.85 -13.47 -17.12
CA ASN A 82 12.93 -12.96 -18.50
C ASN A 82 12.09 -11.69 -18.71
N GLU A 83 11.10 -11.45 -17.85
CA GLU A 83 10.21 -10.28 -17.87
C GLU A 83 10.96 -8.96 -17.81
N GLU A 84 12.11 -8.94 -17.13
CA GLU A 84 12.97 -7.76 -17.01
C GLU A 84 13.46 -7.23 -18.37
N ILE A 85 13.52 -8.08 -19.41
CA ILE A 85 13.96 -7.67 -20.74
C ILE A 85 12.99 -6.69 -21.42
N LEU A 86 11.71 -6.73 -21.04
CA LEU A 86 10.69 -5.82 -21.58
C LEU A 86 10.99 -4.36 -21.19
N LYS A 87 11.72 -4.12 -20.09
CA LYS A 87 12.14 -2.78 -19.66
C LYS A 87 13.26 -2.20 -20.54
N LYS A 88 14.00 -3.05 -21.26
CA LYS A 88 15.13 -2.66 -22.12
C LYS A 88 14.70 -2.14 -23.48
N TYR A 89 13.63 -2.68 -24.06
CA TYR A 89 13.25 -2.41 -25.45
C TYR A 89 12.04 -1.47 -25.55
N LYS A 90 12.15 -0.46 -26.44
CA LYS A 90 11.06 0.49 -26.73
C LYS A 90 9.96 -0.13 -27.59
N TYR A 91 8.72 0.26 -27.34
CA TYR A 91 7.57 -0.10 -28.17
C TYR A 91 7.49 0.84 -29.37
N LYS A 92 7.58 0.29 -30.58
CA LYS A 92 7.68 1.04 -31.84
C LYS A 92 6.67 0.55 -32.85
N LEU A 93 6.23 1.45 -33.72
CA LEU A 93 5.48 1.08 -34.91
C LEU A 93 6.45 0.56 -35.99
N LEU A 94 6.30 -0.71 -36.36
CA LEU A 94 7.24 -1.42 -37.25
C LEU A 94 6.85 -1.35 -38.74
N THR A 95 5.78 -0.63 -39.08
CA THR A 95 5.24 -0.55 -40.46
C THR A 95 6.11 0.27 -41.41
N GLU A 96 7.02 1.11 -40.90
CA GLU A 96 7.88 1.99 -41.70
C GLU A 96 9.24 2.24 -41.04
N LYS A 97 10.21 2.75 -41.81
CA LYS A 97 11.51 3.21 -41.32
C LYS A 97 11.71 4.69 -41.70
N PRO A 98 12.20 5.55 -40.78
CA PRO A 98 12.58 5.27 -39.39
C PRO A 98 11.38 4.90 -38.51
N TYR A 99 11.58 4.00 -37.55
CA TYR A 99 10.49 3.53 -36.67
C TYR A 99 9.92 4.70 -35.86
N LYS A 100 8.59 4.82 -35.82
CA LYS A 100 7.92 5.81 -34.99
C LYS A 100 7.83 5.34 -33.54
N LEU A 101 8.24 6.22 -32.63
CA LEU A 101 8.16 6.05 -31.17
C LEU A 101 6.99 6.85 -30.55
N LYS A 102 6.44 7.80 -31.31
CA LYS A 102 5.25 8.60 -30.97
C LYS A 102 4.18 8.35 -32.03
N PHE A 103 3.11 7.63 -31.71
CA PHE A 103 2.05 7.28 -32.67
C PHE A 103 0.73 6.90 -31.99
N PRO A 104 -0.42 7.24 -32.60
CA PRO A 104 -1.72 6.65 -32.25
C PRO A 104 -1.92 5.31 -32.95
N MET A 105 -2.66 4.40 -32.32
CA MET A 105 -3.07 3.13 -32.90
C MET A 105 -4.42 2.69 -32.31
N THR A 106 -5.38 2.35 -33.17
CA THR A 106 -6.65 1.74 -32.75
C THR A 106 -6.60 0.26 -33.06
N ALA A 107 -6.74 -0.58 -32.04
CA ALA A 107 -6.63 -2.02 -32.22
C ALA A 107 -7.32 -2.80 -31.10
N LYS A 108 -7.62 -4.08 -31.39
CA LYS A 108 -7.96 -5.07 -30.37
C LYS A 108 -6.72 -5.42 -29.51
N PRO A 109 -6.89 -5.90 -28.27
CA PRO A 109 -5.79 -6.31 -27.40
C PRO A 109 -4.76 -7.21 -28.07
N ALA A 110 -5.23 -8.21 -28.83
CA ALA A 110 -4.37 -9.18 -29.52
C ALA A 110 -3.38 -8.54 -30.49
N LEU A 111 -3.77 -7.46 -31.18
CA LEU A 111 -2.91 -6.80 -32.16
C LEU A 111 -1.88 -5.88 -31.48
N PHE A 112 -2.24 -5.20 -30.39
CA PHE A 112 -1.26 -4.50 -29.56
C PHE A 112 -0.21 -5.45 -29.00
N LEU A 113 -0.66 -6.58 -28.45
CA LEU A 113 0.22 -7.60 -27.88
C LEU A 113 1.13 -8.24 -28.95
N LYS A 114 0.61 -8.44 -30.17
CA LYS A 114 1.41 -8.88 -31.31
C LYS A 114 2.53 -7.89 -31.65
N LEU A 115 2.22 -6.59 -31.77
CA LEU A 115 3.24 -5.57 -32.03
C LEU A 115 4.28 -5.53 -30.91
N LEU A 116 3.89 -5.80 -29.65
CA LEU A 116 4.79 -5.84 -28.50
C LEU A 116 5.79 -7.00 -28.65
N VAL A 117 5.28 -8.19 -28.96
CA VAL A 117 6.09 -9.39 -29.21
C VAL A 117 7.02 -9.20 -30.42
N GLU A 118 6.55 -8.57 -31.50
CA GLU A 118 7.38 -8.23 -32.66
C GLU A 118 8.52 -7.27 -32.28
N ASN A 119 8.25 -6.27 -31.43
CA ASN A 119 9.28 -5.36 -30.91
C ASN A 119 10.34 -6.08 -30.08
N LEU A 120 9.96 -7.04 -29.24
CA LEU A 120 10.90 -7.84 -28.44
C LEU A 120 11.78 -8.72 -29.35
N ASN A 121 11.15 -9.39 -30.32
CA ASN A 121 11.83 -10.30 -31.26
C ASN A 121 12.81 -9.60 -32.21
N LEU A 122 12.84 -8.26 -32.28
CA LEU A 122 13.89 -7.53 -33.00
C LEU A 122 15.29 -7.72 -32.40
N TYR A 123 15.38 -7.94 -31.09
CA TYR A 123 16.65 -7.98 -30.37
C TYR A 123 16.82 -9.19 -29.45
N ASP A 124 15.72 -9.80 -29.00
CA ASP A 124 15.73 -11.02 -28.22
C ASP A 124 14.69 -11.98 -28.80
N SER A 125 15.15 -13.01 -29.53
CA SER A 125 14.25 -13.92 -30.25
C SER A 125 13.55 -14.91 -29.31
N GLY A 126 12.38 -15.40 -29.76
CA GLY A 126 11.62 -16.48 -29.11
C GLY A 126 10.41 -16.01 -28.31
N TRP A 127 10.05 -14.73 -28.36
CA TRP A 127 8.82 -14.23 -27.75
C TRP A 127 7.61 -14.61 -28.58
N THR A 128 6.53 -15.02 -27.89
CA THR A 128 5.26 -15.38 -28.53
C THR A 128 4.07 -14.79 -27.77
N VAL A 129 2.96 -14.63 -28.49
CA VAL A 129 1.69 -14.22 -27.91
C VAL A 129 0.98 -15.48 -27.37
N GLY A 130 0.60 -15.45 -26.10
CA GLY A 130 -0.21 -16.48 -25.47
C GLY A 130 -1.70 -16.15 -25.52
N ASN A 131 -2.44 -16.59 -24.50
CA ASN A 131 -3.86 -16.24 -24.34
C ASN A 131 -4.02 -14.73 -24.21
N CYS A 132 -4.96 -14.17 -24.96
CA CYS A 132 -5.30 -12.75 -24.94
C CYS A 132 -6.82 -12.61 -24.76
N ILE A 133 -7.27 -11.65 -23.97
CA ILE A 133 -8.69 -11.36 -23.81
C ILE A 133 -9.32 -10.91 -25.12
N GLU A 134 -10.58 -11.29 -25.30
CA GLU A 134 -11.44 -10.75 -26.33
C GLU A 134 -12.09 -9.46 -25.80
N ALA A 135 -11.68 -8.32 -26.35
CA ALA A 135 -12.26 -7.02 -26.05
C ALA A 135 -12.40 -6.18 -27.32
N THR A 136 -13.14 -5.07 -27.20
CA THR A 136 -13.35 -4.09 -28.27
C THR A 136 -12.04 -3.39 -28.66
N GLU A 137 -12.03 -2.74 -29.82
CA GLU A 137 -10.87 -1.96 -30.25
C GLU A 137 -10.76 -0.68 -29.43
N LYS A 138 -9.56 -0.35 -28.92
CA LYS A 138 -9.28 0.93 -28.25
C LYS A 138 -8.27 1.73 -29.03
N LEU A 139 -8.49 3.05 -29.14
CA LEU A 139 -7.52 4.01 -29.66
C LEU A 139 -6.56 4.40 -28.54
N LEU A 140 -5.32 3.94 -28.63
CA LEU A 140 -4.25 4.26 -27.68
C LEU A 140 -3.15 5.04 -28.39
N SER A 141 -2.62 6.07 -27.72
CA SER A 141 -1.46 6.83 -28.20
C SER A 141 -0.25 6.50 -27.36
N PHE A 142 0.86 6.13 -28.00
CA PHE A 142 2.12 5.78 -27.35
C PHE A 142 3.15 6.88 -27.52
N ASN A 143 3.95 7.13 -26.47
CA ASN A 143 4.97 8.18 -26.47
C ASN A 143 6.27 7.70 -25.81
N HIS A 144 7.24 7.22 -26.62
CA HIS A 144 8.57 6.80 -26.14
C HIS A 144 8.57 5.73 -25.01
N GLU A 145 7.51 4.94 -24.86
CA GLU A 145 7.36 3.92 -23.81
C GLU A 145 8.19 2.65 -24.08
N ASN A 146 8.60 1.94 -23.01
CA ASN A 146 9.20 0.61 -23.13
C ASN A 146 8.11 -0.49 -23.15
N CYS A 147 8.47 -1.70 -23.59
CA CYS A 147 7.50 -2.80 -23.73
C CYS A 147 6.87 -3.21 -22.38
N TRP A 148 7.58 -3.03 -21.25
CA TRP A 148 7.03 -3.33 -19.93
C TRP A 148 5.92 -2.34 -19.54
N THR A 149 6.18 -1.04 -19.71
CA THR A 149 5.19 0.03 -19.49
C THR A 149 3.99 -0.13 -20.42
N VAL A 150 4.21 -0.45 -21.69
CA VAL A 150 3.11 -0.70 -22.63
C VAL A 150 2.30 -1.93 -22.21
N LEU A 151 2.93 -3.02 -21.77
CA LEU A 151 2.19 -4.20 -21.29
C LEU A 151 1.33 -3.88 -20.05
N GLY A 152 1.88 -3.13 -19.10
CA GLY A 152 1.13 -2.64 -17.92
C GLY A 152 -0.04 -1.75 -18.32
N ARG A 153 0.19 -0.80 -19.23
CA ARG A 153 -0.85 0.07 -19.78
C ARG A 153 -1.92 -0.71 -20.56
N LEU A 154 -1.57 -1.72 -21.35
CA LEU A 154 -2.56 -2.57 -22.02
C LEU A 154 -3.43 -3.30 -21.00
N ALA A 155 -2.83 -3.85 -19.94
CA ALA A 155 -3.59 -4.48 -18.88
C ALA A 155 -4.55 -3.48 -18.19
N GLN A 156 -4.09 -2.26 -17.92
CA GLN A 156 -4.91 -1.20 -17.34
C GLN A 156 -6.04 -0.74 -18.28
N GLU A 157 -5.72 -0.38 -19.53
CA GLU A 157 -6.69 0.15 -20.49
C GLU A 157 -7.76 -0.89 -20.85
N PHE A 158 -7.44 -2.18 -20.76
CA PHE A 158 -8.40 -3.26 -20.99
C PHE A 158 -8.93 -3.91 -19.70
N ASN A 159 -8.72 -3.28 -18.53
CA ASN A 159 -9.19 -3.76 -17.22
C ASN A 159 -8.92 -5.27 -16.99
N THR A 160 -7.68 -5.67 -17.24
CA THR A 160 -7.23 -7.06 -17.20
C THR A 160 -5.86 -7.16 -16.54
N GLU A 161 -5.34 -8.38 -16.46
CA GLU A 161 -4.02 -8.69 -15.92
C GLU A 161 -3.11 -9.25 -17.03
N PHE A 162 -1.84 -9.51 -16.72
CA PHE A 162 -0.93 -10.19 -17.62
C PHE A 162 -0.03 -11.19 -16.88
N GLU A 163 0.41 -12.22 -17.58
CA GLU A 163 1.42 -13.18 -17.13
C GLU A 163 2.45 -13.41 -18.23
N VAL A 164 3.72 -13.52 -17.85
CA VAL A 164 4.78 -13.96 -18.75
C VAL A 164 5.29 -15.33 -18.32
N VAL A 165 5.21 -16.31 -19.23
CA VAL A 165 5.66 -17.68 -19.00
C VAL A 165 6.59 -18.07 -20.13
N ASN A 166 7.88 -18.29 -19.85
CA ASN A 166 8.87 -18.76 -20.85
C ASN A 166 8.85 -17.95 -22.16
N LYS A 167 8.91 -16.62 -22.07
CA LYS A 167 8.79 -15.66 -23.20
C LYS A 167 7.44 -15.68 -23.95
N THR A 168 6.43 -16.33 -23.40
CA THR A 168 5.04 -16.22 -23.87
C THR A 168 4.32 -15.19 -23.02
N ILE A 169 3.73 -14.18 -23.65
CA ILE A 169 2.98 -13.13 -22.94
C ILE A 169 1.49 -13.40 -23.06
N HIS A 170 0.85 -13.58 -21.92
CA HIS A 170 -0.59 -13.73 -21.78
C HIS A 170 -1.17 -12.42 -21.25
N LEU A 171 -2.27 -11.95 -21.84
CA LEU A 171 -2.99 -10.74 -21.42
C LEU A 171 -4.42 -11.15 -21.12
N GLY A 172 -4.75 -11.31 -19.84
CA GLY A 172 -6.00 -11.85 -19.34
C GLY A 172 -5.97 -11.99 -17.82
N LYS A 173 -7.14 -12.05 -17.20
CA LYS A 173 -7.27 -12.39 -15.78
C LYS A 173 -6.53 -13.69 -15.50
N LEU A 174 -5.68 -13.67 -14.50
CA LEU A 174 -4.89 -14.84 -14.14
C LEU A 174 -5.65 -15.65 -13.09
N GLU A 175 -6.45 -16.60 -13.55
CA GLU A 175 -7.22 -17.51 -12.70
C GLU A 175 -6.74 -18.97 -12.93
N LYS A 176 -6.17 -19.59 -11.90
CA LYS A 176 -5.64 -20.96 -11.92
C LYS A 176 -6.30 -21.76 -10.81
N PHE A 177 -6.69 -23.00 -11.08
CA PHE A 177 -7.28 -23.91 -10.08
C PHE A 177 -8.52 -23.36 -9.35
N LYS A 178 -9.29 -22.44 -9.98
CA LYS A 178 -10.52 -21.84 -9.41
C LYS A 178 -11.57 -22.91 -9.06
N ASP A 179 -11.76 -23.89 -9.94
CA ASP A 179 -12.70 -25.02 -9.74
C ASP A 179 -12.17 -26.10 -8.79
N ASN A 180 -10.90 -26.02 -8.38
CA ASN A 180 -10.25 -26.99 -7.50
C ASN A 180 -9.27 -26.29 -6.54
N PRO A 181 -9.77 -25.38 -5.68
CA PRO A 181 -8.95 -24.53 -4.84
C PRO A 181 -8.24 -25.33 -3.73
N VAL A 182 -7.28 -24.70 -3.06
CA VAL A 182 -6.65 -25.27 -1.86
C VAL A 182 -7.50 -24.88 -0.65
N ALA A 183 -8.05 -25.85 0.07
CA ALA A 183 -8.75 -25.58 1.33
C ALA A 183 -7.74 -25.21 2.42
N LEU A 184 -7.84 -24.00 2.97
CA LEU A 184 -7.01 -23.51 4.07
C LEU A 184 -7.86 -22.83 5.14
N SER A 185 -7.53 -23.05 6.41
CA SER A 185 -8.15 -22.39 7.56
C SER A 185 -7.09 -22.11 8.63
N TYR A 186 -7.39 -21.22 9.56
CA TYR A 186 -6.59 -21.08 10.76
C TYR A 186 -6.73 -22.33 11.67
N GLY A 187 -5.65 -22.73 12.36
CA GLY A 187 -5.66 -23.77 13.39
C GLY A 187 -4.90 -25.06 13.06
N LYS A 188 -4.72 -25.90 14.09
CA LYS A 188 -3.93 -27.15 13.99
C LYS A 188 -4.51 -28.08 12.91
N GLY A 189 -3.71 -28.37 11.89
CA GLY A 189 -4.09 -29.26 10.79
C GLY A 189 -4.76 -28.57 9.59
N ASN A 190 -4.91 -27.24 9.63
CA ASN A 190 -5.68 -26.48 8.65
C ASN A 190 -4.82 -25.59 7.71
N GLY A 191 -3.50 -25.61 7.87
CA GLY A 191 -2.54 -25.04 6.92
C GLY A 191 -1.94 -23.69 7.31
N PHE A 192 -2.70 -22.73 7.84
CA PHE A 192 -2.14 -21.43 8.26
C PHE A 192 -1.66 -21.40 9.72
N VAL A 193 -0.51 -20.74 9.96
CA VAL A 193 -0.01 -20.42 11.32
C VAL A 193 -0.69 -19.15 11.89
N PRO A 194 -0.55 -18.84 13.19
CA PRO A 194 -1.07 -17.59 13.76
C PRO A 194 -0.54 -16.34 13.05
N GLY A 195 -1.41 -15.34 12.88
CA GLY A 195 -1.09 -14.09 12.18
C GLY A 195 -1.91 -13.81 10.91
N VAL A 196 -2.87 -14.68 10.55
CA VAL A 196 -3.83 -14.43 9.47
C VAL A 196 -4.70 -13.24 9.82
N GLY A 197 -4.75 -12.23 8.95
CA GLY A 197 -5.53 -11.01 9.16
C GLY A 197 -6.12 -10.45 7.87
N ARG A 198 -7.24 -9.74 7.99
CA ARG A 198 -7.91 -9.02 6.89
C ARG A 198 -7.54 -7.54 6.95
N THR A 199 -7.14 -6.98 5.83
CA THR A 199 -6.92 -5.53 5.66
C THR A 199 -7.85 -5.01 4.58
N ASN A 200 -8.65 -3.98 4.89
CA ASN A 200 -9.50 -3.34 3.88
C ASN A 200 -8.61 -2.66 2.82
N LEU A 201 -9.01 -2.75 1.56
CA LEU A 201 -8.30 -2.12 0.46
C LEU A 201 -8.90 -0.72 0.20
N GLY A 202 -8.27 0.32 0.75
CA GLY A 202 -8.70 1.72 0.57
C GLY A 202 -10.03 2.08 1.26
N ASP A 203 -10.58 3.24 0.89
CA ASP A 203 -11.85 3.80 1.44
C ASP A 203 -13.09 3.47 0.56
N ASN A 204 -12.98 2.49 -0.35
CA ASN A 204 -14.03 2.18 -1.32
C ASN A 204 -15.14 1.32 -0.70
N LEU A 205 -16.36 1.86 -0.67
CA LEU A 205 -17.57 1.11 -0.31
C LEU A 205 -18.02 0.24 -1.50
N PRO A 206 -18.65 -0.93 -1.25
CA PRO A 206 -19.22 -1.76 -2.32
C PRO A 206 -20.21 -0.97 -3.18
N VAL A 207 -20.05 -1.01 -4.49
CA VAL A 207 -20.89 -0.31 -5.47
C VAL A 207 -22.20 -1.07 -5.66
N GLU A 208 -23.34 -0.38 -5.53
CA GLU A 208 -24.66 -0.96 -5.81
C GLU A 208 -25.30 -0.38 -7.09
N ILE A 209 -24.92 0.85 -7.47
CA ILE A 209 -25.40 1.56 -8.67
C ILE A 209 -24.18 2.07 -9.45
N LEU A 210 -24.00 1.61 -10.68
CA LEU A 210 -22.91 2.08 -11.55
C LEU A 210 -23.47 2.89 -12.72
N TYR A 211 -23.23 4.20 -12.71
CA TYR A 211 -23.52 5.06 -13.85
C TYR A 211 -22.50 4.83 -14.97
N VAL A 212 -22.97 4.77 -16.21
CA VAL A 212 -22.12 4.49 -17.37
C VAL A 212 -22.34 5.56 -18.43
N GLN A 213 -21.25 6.15 -18.89
CA GLN A 213 -21.28 7.16 -19.94
C GLN A 213 -20.45 6.69 -21.14
N GLY A 214 -21.11 6.47 -22.28
CA GLY A 214 -20.44 6.08 -23.51
C GLY A 214 -19.99 7.25 -24.38
N GLY A 215 -19.31 6.95 -25.49
CA GLY A 215 -18.76 7.96 -26.39
C GLY A 215 -19.81 8.75 -27.18
N GLU A 216 -19.43 9.95 -27.59
CA GLU A 216 -20.26 10.92 -28.34
C GLU A 216 -20.13 10.77 -29.87
N LYS A 217 -19.14 10.02 -30.35
CA LYS A 217 -18.85 9.90 -31.78
C LYS A 217 -19.90 9.07 -32.50
N ASN A 218 -20.20 9.44 -33.74
CA ASN A 218 -21.17 8.75 -34.60
C ASN A 218 -22.58 8.65 -33.98
N ILE A 219 -22.91 9.62 -33.14
CA ILE A 219 -24.24 9.82 -32.56
C ILE A 219 -24.78 11.15 -33.07
N ASP A 220 -25.99 11.11 -33.60
CA ASP A 220 -26.76 12.29 -33.94
C ASP A 220 -27.79 12.54 -32.84
N PHE A 221 -27.58 13.59 -32.04
CA PHE A 221 -28.46 13.96 -30.93
C PHE A 221 -29.92 14.10 -31.36
N SER A 222 -30.17 14.61 -32.58
CA SER A 222 -31.52 14.87 -33.06
C SER A 222 -32.33 13.61 -33.34
N SER A 223 -31.67 12.50 -33.70
CA SER A 223 -32.31 11.21 -34.01
C SER A 223 -32.16 10.19 -32.88
N TYR A 224 -31.05 10.22 -32.12
CA TYR A 224 -30.78 9.30 -31.03
C TYR A 224 -31.38 9.74 -29.68
N GLY A 225 -31.54 11.05 -29.46
CA GLY A 225 -32.11 11.61 -28.22
C GLY A 225 -31.15 11.70 -27.03
N SER A 226 -29.87 11.38 -27.21
CA SER A 226 -28.78 11.56 -26.24
C SER A 226 -27.52 12.05 -26.94
N GLN A 227 -26.68 12.81 -26.25
CA GLN A 227 -25.38 13.27 -26.77
C GLN A 227 -24.31 12.18 -26.67
N THR A 228 -24.51 11.21 -25.78
CA THR A 228 -23.61 10.09 -25.51
C THR A 228 -24.33 8.77 -25.72
N LEU A 229 -23.57 7.71 -26.02
CA LEU A 229 -24.10 6.35 -26.12
C LEU A 229 -24.70 5.91 -24.79
N LEU A 230 -25.91 5.35 -24.83
CA LEU A 230 -26.63 4.81 -23.67
C LEU A 230 -26.50 3.28 -23.59
N LEU A 231 -26.67 2.73 -22.38
CA LEU A 231 -26.82 1.30 -22.18
C LEU A 231 -28.11 0.78 -22.86
N PRO A 232 -28.19 -0.51 -23.22
CA PRO A 232 -29.43 -1.11 -23.70
C PRO A 232 -30.53 -0.95 -22.66
N LYS A 233 -31.63 -0.27 -22.99
CA LYS A 233 -32.67 0.11 -22.01
C LYS A 233 -33.45 -1.11 -21.51
N SER A 234 -33.63 -1.20 -20.18
CA SER A 234 -34.40 -2.27 -19.51
C SER A 234 -33.98 -3.69 -19.91
N GLN A 235 -32.68 -3.91 -20.08
CA GLN A 235 -32.12 -5.22 -20.47
C GLN A 235 -31.44 -5.91 -19.29
N THR A 236 -31.24 -7.21 -19.44
CA THR A 236 -30.51 -8.04 -18.47
C THR A 236 -29.33 -8.77 -19.11
N LEU A 237 -28.27 -8.92 -18.32
CA LEU A 237 -27.08 -9.67 -18.68
C LEU A 237 -26.69 -10.58 -17.52
N GLU A 238 -26.45 -11.86 -17.82
CA GLU A 238 -25.87 -12.80 -16.87
C GLU A 238 -24.36 -12.81 -17.05
N TYR A 239 -23.63 -12.70 -15.95
CA TYR A 239 -22.16 -12.70 -15.93
C TYR A 239 -21.68 -13.38 -14.66
N GLU A 240 -20.82 -14.40 -14.79
CA GLU A 240 -20.26 -15.19 -13.67
C GLU A 240 -21.33 -15.66 -12.65
N GLY A 241 -22.49 -16.14 -13.15
CA GLY A 241 -23.60 -16.64 -12.33
C GLY A 241 -24.43 -15.57 -11.61
N ARG A 242 -24.20 -14.28 -11.90
CA ARG A 242 -24.95 -13.13 -11.37
C ARG A 242 -25.75 -12.48 -12.48
N THR A 243 -26.94 -11.97 -12.16
CA THR A 243 -27.79 -11.26 -13.13
C THR A 243 -27.76 -9.75 -12.86
N TYR A 244 -27.48 -8.99 -13.90
CA TYR A 244 -27.45 -7.52 -13.89
C TYR A 244 -28.61 -6.96 -14.72
N LYS A 245 -29.08 -5.77 -14.37
CA LYS A 245 -30.13 -5.05 -15.07
C LYS A 245 -29.75 -3.59 -15.30
N THR A 246 -30.10 -3.08 -16.47
CA THR A 246 -30.01 -1.66 -16.80
C THR A 246 -31.31 -0.95 -16.44
N ASP A 247 -31.23 0.34 -16.16
CA ASP A 247 -32.40 1.16 -15.87
C ASP A 247 -33.24 1.46 -17.14
N PRO A 248 -34.45 2.02 -16.99
CA PRO A 248 -35.32 2.37 -18.12
C PRO A 248 -34.72 3.37 -19.09
N ASP A 249 -33.84 4.27 -18.63
CA ASP A 249 -33.26 5.32 -19.44
C ASP A 249 -31.88 4.93 -20.02
N GLY A 250 -31.27 3.85 -19.53
CA GLY A 250 -29.98 3.33 -20.02
C GLY A 250 -28.77 4.10 -19.49
N MET A 251 -28.89 4.68 -18.30
CA MET A 251 -27.90 5.50 -17.60
C MET A 251 -27.02 4.70 -16.62
N TYR A 252 -27.55 3.64 -16.02
CA TYR A 252 -26.83 2.86 -15.02
C TYR A 252 -27.18 1.38 -15.03
N VAL A 253 -26.31 0.58 -14.41
CA VAL A 253 -26.48 -0.86 -14.19
C VAL A 253 -26.50 -1.19 -12.70
N THR A 254 -27.34 -2.16 -12.32
CA THR A 254 -27.49 -2.68 -10.94
C THR A 254 -27.60 -4.20 -10.94
N ARG A 255 -27.43 -4.82 -9.77
CA ARG A 255 -27.77 -6.23 -9.57
C ARG A 255 -29.28 -6.45 -9.64
N ALA A 256 -29.71 -7.48 -10.36
CA ALA A 256 -31.12 -7.82 -10.51
C ALA A 256 -31.63 -8.74 -9.39
N ASP A 257 -30.74 -9.55 -8.83
CA ASP A 257 -30.98 -10.58 -7.80
C ASP A 257 -30.77 -10.08 -6.36
N LYS A 258 -30.34 -8.83 -6.17
CA LYS A 258 -30.09 -8.21 -4.86
C LYS A 258 -30.84 -6.88 -4.73
N THR A 259 -31.44 -6.65 -3.57
CA THR A 259 -32.05 -5.35 -3.24
C THR A 259 -30.97 -4.33 -2.89
N LEU A 260 -31.09 -3.11 -3.42
CA LEU A 260 -30.21 -1.99 -3.08
C LEU A 260 -30.40 -1.63 -1.60
N SER A 261 -29.34 -1.72 -0.81
CA SER A 261 -29.35 -1.54 0.64
C SER A 261 -28.61 -0.27 1.07
N SER A 262 -27.43 -0.02 0.52
CA SER A 262 -26.62 1.18 0.78
C SER A 262 -26.87 2.27 -0.24
N ARG A 263 -27.30 1.90 -1.46
CA ARG A 263 -27.40 2.79 -2.64
C ARG A 263 -26.09 3.53 -2.92
N ASN A 264 -24.96 2.90 -2.61
CA ASN A 264 -23.66 3.48 -2.92
C ASN A 264 -23.47 3.53 -4.44
N GLU A 265 -23.11 4.70 -4.95
CA GLU A 265 -22.97 4.99 -6.38
C GLU A 265 -21.50 5.07 -6.77
N ASP A 266 -21.21 4.64 -8.00
CA ASP A 266 -19.94 4.91 -8.68
C ASP A 266 -20.21 5.15 -10.18
N SER A 267 -19.17 5.50 -10.94
CA SER A 267 -19.25 5.80 -12.36
C SER A 267 -18.19 5.06 -13.18
N PHE A 268 -18.54 4.72 -14.42
CA PHE A 268 -17.65 4.13 -15.40
C PHE A 268 -17.65 4.95 -16.69
N ASP A 269 -16.49 5.54 -17.01
CA ASP A 269 -16.27 6.26 -18.27
C ASP A 269 -15.97 5.26 -19.39
N ALA A 270 -16.94 5.11 -20.30
CA ALA A 270 -16.85 4.28 -21.50
C ALA A 270 -16.78 5.13 -22.77
N ASN A 271 -16.22 6.34 -22.72
CA ASN A 271 -16.07 7.25 -23.86
C ASN A 271 -15.34 6.63 -25.07
N HIS A 272 -14.54 5.57 -24.87
CA HIS A 272 -13.90 4.83 -25.96
C HIS A 272 -14.88 3.97 -26.77
N ILE A 273 -16.07 3.67 -26.23
CA ILE A 273 -17.09 2.85 -26.89
C ILE A 273 -18.10 3.78 -27.56
N TYR A 274 -18.18 3.65 -28.87
CA TYR A 274 -19.12 4.40 -29.70
C TYR A 274 -19.49 3.56 -30.93
N PRO A 275 -20.65 3.82 -31.56
CA PRO A 275 -21.02 3.15 -32.80
C PRO A 275 -19.92 3.32 -33.85
N SER A 276 -19.27 2.24 -34.23
CA SER A 276 -18.16 2.28 -35.17
C SER A 276 -18.13 1.05 -36.06
N ARG A 277 -17.55 1.22 -37.25
CA ARG A 277 -17.21 0.14 -38.15
C ARG A 277 -15.78 0.37 -38.64
N VAL A 278 -14.93 -0.63 -38.41
CA VAL A 278 -13.59 -0.67 -38.98
C VAL A 278 -13.60 -1.60 -40.18
N GLY A 279 -13.44 -1.01 -41.37
CA GLY A 279 -13.38 -1.70 -42.65
C GLY A 279 -11.94 -2.00 -43.06
N MET A 280 -11.79 -2.86 -44.08
CA MET A 280 -10.50 -3.17 -44.71
C MET A 280 -10.57 -2.82 -46.19
N ILE A 281 -9.53 -2.17 -46.70
CA ILE A 281 -9.46 -1.80 -48.10
C ILE A 281 -9.18 -3.07 -48.93
N SER A 282 -10.15 -3.46 -49.73
CA SER A 282 -10.03 -4.54 -50.72
C SER A 282 -9.21 -4.12 -51.94
N LYS A 283 -9.35 -2.85 -52.37
CA LYS A 283 -8.72 -2.30 -53.58
C LYS A 283 -8.54 -0.79 -53.46
N VAL A 284 -7.53 -0.26 -54.13
CA VAL A 284 -7.32 1.19 -54.33
C VAL A 284 -7.21 1.47 -55.81
N ASP A 285 -7.94 2.49 -56.30
CA ASP A 285 -7.79 3.05 -57.65
C ASP A 285 -7.37 4.51 -57.57
N THR A 286 -6.66 4.98 -58.59
CA THR A 286 -6.25 6.39 -58.72
C THR A 286 -6.85 7.02 -59.96
N LEU A 287 -7.18 8.32 -59.86
CA LEU A 287 -7.64 9.13 -60.98
C LEU A 287 -6.78 10.39 -61.09
N PRO A 288 -6.26 10.74 -62.28
CA PRO A 288 -5.61 12.01 -62.49
C PRO A 288 -6.65 13.14 -62.47
N GLY A 289 -6.31 14.27 -61.88
CA GLY A 289 -7.12 15.48 -61.94
C GLY A 289 -6.30 16.72 -61.61
N LYS A 290 -6.97 17.82 -61.30
CA LYS A 290 -6.34 19.09 -60.95
C LYS A 290 -6.92 19.66 -59.66
N ASP A 291 -6.09 20.30 -58.85
CA ASP A 291 -6.55 21.07 -57.69
C ASP A 291 -7.22 22.39 -58.13
N SER A 292 -7.76 23.14 -57.16
CA SER A 292 -8.38 24.46 -57.38
C SER A 292 -7.45 25.52 -58.00
N ASP A 293 -6.13 25.28 -57.96
CA ASP A 293 -5.09 26.15 -58.53
C ASP A 293 -4.58 25.63 -59.90
N GLY A 294 -5.17 24.55 -60.44
CA GLY A 294 -4.84 23.97 -61.75
C GLY A 294 -3.61 23.05 -61.77
N LYS A 295 -3.02 22.70 -60.61
CA LYS A 295 -1.89 21.77 -60.50
C LYS A 295 -2.36 20.32 -60.57
N ASP A 296 -1.53 19.46 -61.14
CA ASP A 296 -1.85 18.04 -61.28
C ASP A 296 -1.94 17.37 -59.89
N LEU A 297 -3.07 16.72 -59.65
CA LEU A 297 -3.41 16.04 -58.40
C LEU A 297 -3.85 14.62 -58.70
N THR A 298 -3.46 13.67 -57.84
CA THR A 298 -3.92 12.28 -57.94
C THR A 298 -5.01 12.05 -56.90
N PHE A 299 -6.23 11.77 -57.35
CA PHE A 299 -7.33 11.38 -56.47
C PHE A 299 -7.23 9.89 -56.17
N TYR A 300 -7.40 9.52 -54.89
CA TYR A 300 -7.36 8.14 -54.43
C TYR A 300 -8.77 7.68 -54.04
N ASN A 301 -9.18 6.53 -54.57
CA ASN A 301 -10.45 5.89 -54.25
C ASN A 301 -10.16 4.56 -53.55
N ILE A 302 -10.84 4.30 -52.44
CA ILE A 302 -10.70 3.06 -51.67
C ILE A 302 -12.00 2.26 -51.73
N PHE A 303 -11.88 0.94 -51.84
CA PHE A 303 -13.02 0.02 -51.97
C PHE A 303 -13.01 -0.98 -50.82
N ASP A 304 -14.18 -1.28 -50.25
CA ASP A 304 -14.35 -2.32 -49.23
C ASP A 304 -15.48 -3.28 -49.64
N SER A 305 -15.10 -4.44 -50.18
CA SER A 305 -16.04 -5.49 -50.61
C SER A 305 -16.82 -6.12 -49.45
N ASP A 306 -16.38 -5.95 -48.21
CA ASP A 306 -16.96 -6.56 -47.01
C ASP A 306 -18.06 -5.66 -46.39
N ILE A 307 -18.42 -4.55 -47.03
CA ILE A 307 -19.56 -3.73 -46.62
C ILE A 307 -20.87 -4.46 -46.99
N PRO A 308 -21.80 -4.69 -46.04
CA PRO A 308 -23.10 -5.32 -46.30
C PRO A 308 -24.01 -4.53 -47.26
N ALA A 309 -24.91 -5.24 -47.97
CA ALA A 309 -25.81 -4.67 -48.98
C ALA A 309 -26.87 -3.71 -48.42
N ASP A 310 -27.18 -3.86 -47.15
CA ASP A 310 -28.08 -3.02 -46.37
C ASP A 310 -27.37 -1.83 -45.71
N LEU A 311 -26.03 -1.78 -45.73
CA LEU A 311 -25.26 -0.69 -45.14
C LEU A 311 -24.86 0.37 -46.19
N ASP A 312 -25.77 1.29 -46.47
CA ASP A 312 -25.49 2.47 -47.29
C ASP A 312 -25.13 3.68 -46.44
N PHE A 313 -23.82 3.92 -46.24
CA PHE A 313 -23.31 5.06 -45.47
C PHE A 313 -23.82 6.43 -45.93
N ALA A 314 -24.22 6.59 -47.20
CA ALA A 314 -24.74 7.86 -47.70
C ALA A 314 -26.08 8.23 -47.03
N ASN A 315 -26.87 7.24 -46.62
CA ASN A 315 -28.14 7.46 -45.91
C ASN A 315 -27.96 7.78 -44.43
N TYR A 316 -26.75 7.58 -43.91
CA TYR A 316 -26.43 7.71 -42.48
C TYR A 316 -25.55 8.92 -42.17
N GLN A 317 -25.24 9.77 -43.14
CA GLN A 317 -24.43 10.97 -42.92
C GLN A 317 -25.16 11.96 -41.98
N ILE A 318 -24.46 12.42 -40.94
CA ILE A 318 -25.03 13.38 -39.99
C ILE A 318 -25.19 14.74 -40.70
N LYS A 319 -26.40 15.32 -40.60
CA LYS A 319 -26.75 16.54 -41.32
C LYS A 319 -25.83 17.70 -40.93
N GLY A 320 -25.21 18.34 -41.92
CA GLY A 320 -24.29 19.47 -41.71
C GLY A 320 -22.84 19.08 -41.42
N GLN A 321 -22.49 17.79 -41.47
CA GLN A 321 -21.11 17.30 -41.38
C GLN A 321 -20.73 16.54 -42.65
N ASN A 322 -19.45 16.57 -43.03
CA ASN A 322 -18.91 15.70 -44.09
C ASN A 322 -18.60 14.33 -43.52
N MET A 323 -18.92 13.27 -44.26
CA MET A 323 -18.47 11.92 -43.91
C MET A 323 -16.95 11.87 -43.97
N THR A 324 -16.34 11.25 -42.98
CA THR A 324 -14.88 11.27 -42.82
C THR A 324 -14.37 9.86 -42.60
N VAL A 325 -13.19 9.56 -43.15
CA VAL A 325 -12.47 8.31 -42.91
C VAL A 325 -11.17 8.61 -42.18
N ILE A 326 -10.92 7.85 -41.11
CA ILE A 326 -9.63 7.84 -40.41
C ILE A 326 -8.99 6.47 -40.63
N PHE A 327 -7.78 6.46 -41.20
CA PHE A 327 -7.02 5.23 -41.40
C PHE A 327 -6.50 4.70 -40.08
N GLN A 328 -6.77 3.43 -39.80
CA GLN A 328 -6.38 2.73 -38.56
C GLN A 328 -5.06 1.96 -38.71
N SER A 329 -4.59 1.79 -39.94
CA SER A 329 -3.30 1.16 -40.27
C SER A 329 -2.80 1.65 -41.64
N GLY A 330 -1.59 1.23 -42.02
CA GLY A 330 -0.98 1.62 -43.30
C GLY A 330 -0.24 2.95 -43.24
N ARG A 331 0.12 3.48 -44.42
CA ARG A 331 0.94 4.71 -44.53
C ARG A 331 0.21 5.97 -44.06
N LEU A 332 -1.13 5.93 -44.09
CA LEU A 332 -1.98 7.04 -43.67
C LEU A 332 -2.50 6.89 -42.23
N THR A 333 -1.98 5.94 -41.43
CA THR A 333 -2.44 5.69 -40.05
C THR A 333 -2.57 6.97 -39.23
N GLY A 334 -3.74 7.17 -38.62
CA GLY A 334 -4.08 8.32 -37.79
C GLY A 334 -4.43 9.59 -38.58
N ARG A 335 -4.33 9.59 -39.91
CA ARG A 335 -4.75 10.71 -40.76
C ARG A 335 -6.23 10.61 -41.11
N GLU A 336 -6.83 11.78 -41.24
CA GLU A 336 -8.25 12.00 -41.39
C GLU A 336 -8.54 12.65 -42.74
N PHE A 337 -9.52 12.12 -43.47
CA PHE A 337 -9.92 12.62 -44.79
C PHE A 337 -11.43 12.66 -44.93
N ASP A 338 -11.95 13.76 -45.46
CA ASP A 338 -13.33 13.81 -45.91
C ASP A 338 -13.50 12.85 -47.10
N VAL A 339 -14.64 12.18 -47.17
CA VAL A 339 -14.94 11.20 -48.19
C VAL A 339 -16.34 11.36 -48.74
N LYS A 340 -16.51 11.01 -50.01
CA LYS A 340 -17.82 10.78 -50.62
C LYS A 340 -18.03 9.30 -50.84
N TYR A 341 -19.11 8.75 -50.31
CA TYR A 341 -19.42 7.33 -50.43
C TYR A 341 -20.37 7.03 -51.60
N ILE A 342 -20.10 5.94 -52.32
CA ILE A 342 -20.92 5.41 -53.42
C ILE A 342 -21.20 3.92 -53.16
N HIS A 343 -22.44 3.61 -52.76
CA HIS A 343 -22.81 2.28 -52.30
C HIS A 343 -22.79 1.19 -53.37
N LYS A 344 -23.12 1.52 -54.62
CA LYS A 344 -23.14 0.57 -55.75
C LYS A 344 -21.80 -0.16 -55.91
N ASP A 345 -20.71 0.57 -55.73
CA ASP A 345 -19.34 0.07 -55.92
C ASP A 345 -18.61 -0.15 -54.59
N ARG A 346 -19.26 0.11 -53.45
CA ARG A 346 -18.63 0.13 -52.10
C ARG A 346 -17.38 0.99 -52.03
N LYS A 347 -17.48 2.17 -52.64
CA LYS A 347 -16.35 3.05 -52.93
C LYS A 347 -16.40 4.30 -52.06
N PHE A 348 -15.27 4.66 -51.46
CA PHE A 348 -15.04 5.97 -50.87
C PHE A 348 -14.09 6.77 -51.75
N GLU A 349 -14.55 7.93 -52.19
CA GLU A 349 -13.74 8.92 -52.90
C GLU A 349 -13.09 9.84 -51.87
N ILE A 350 -11.77 9.76 -51.72
CA ILE A 350 -11.02 10.56 -50.75
C ILE A 350 -10.90 11.98 -51.27
N VAL A 351 -11.32 12.95 -50.47
CA VAL A 351 -11.10 14.37 -50.74
C VAL A 351 -9.69 14.72 -50.27
N PRO A 352 -8.78 15.12 -51.18
CA PRO A 352 -7.43 15.49 -50.79
C PRO A 352 -7.45 16.73 -49.91
N ASN A 353 -6.57 16.77 -48.91
CA ASN A 353 -6.39 17.93 -48.04
C ASN A 353 -4.90 18.17 -47.74
N ASP A 354 -4.56 19.43 -47.47
CA ASP A 354 -3.18 19.79 -47.15
C ASP A 354 -2.89 19.47 -45.68
N GLN A 355 -1.97 18.53 -45.46
CA GLN A 355 -1.48 18.15 -44.14
C GLN A 355 0.05 18.18 -44.13
N ASP A 356 0.64 18.71 -43.07
CA ASP A 356 2.09 18.82 -42.91
C ASP A 356 2.81 19.51 -44.10
N GLY A 357 2.13 20.45 -44.77
CA GLY A 357 2.68 21.21 -45.91
C GLY A 357 2.61 20.48 -47.26
N HIS A 358 1.93 19.33 -47.34
CA HIS A 358 1.75 18.55 -48.55
C HIS A 358 0.27 18.20 -48.78
N SER A 359 -0.18 18.20 -50.03
CA SER A 359 -1.49 17.66 -50.39
C SER A 359 -1.45 16.15 -50.27
N LEU A 360 -2.30 15.59 -49.42
CA LEU A 360 -2.43 14.15 -49.17
C LEU A 360 -3.80 13.64 -49.61
N PRO A 361 -3.92 12.38 -50.06
CA PRO A 361 -2.83 11.41 -50.26
C PRO A 361 -1.93 11.74 -51.48
N ASN A 362 -0.68 11.28 -51.48
CA ASN A 362 0.31 11.51 -52.55
C ASN A 362 1.19 10.28 -52.82
N SER A 363 2.19 10.40 -53.70
CA SER A 363 3.06 9.29 -54.11
C SER A 363 3.83 8.62 -52.98
N ASP A 364 4.08 9.31 -51.87
CA ASP A 364 4.81 8.79 -50.72
C ASP A 364 3.84 8.22 -49.66
N LEU A 365 2.78 8.98 -49.37
CA LEU A 365 1.74 8.70 -48.37
C LEU A 365 0.39 8.46 -49.05
N TYR A 366 0.06 7.19 -49.27
CA TYR A 366 -1.16 6.75 -49.96
C TYR A 366 -1.77 5.50 -49.32
N PRO A 367 -3.09 5.27 -49.48
CA PRO A 367 -3.74 4.05 -49.02
C PRO A 367 -3.37 2.85 -49.90
N LYS A 368 -3.35 1.65 -49.31
CA LYS A 368 -3.14 0.37 -50.02
C LYS A 368 -4.19 -0.66 -49.66
N ALA A 369 -4.35 -1.65 -50.54
CA ALA A 369 -5.13 -2.84 -50.21
C ALA A 369 -4.55 -3.52 -48.96
N GLY A 370 -5.43 -3.93 -48.05
CA GLY A 370 -5.09 -4.44 -46.72
C GLY A 370 -5.06 -3.38 -45.61
N ASP A 371 -5.02 -2.09 -45.93
CA ASP A 371 -5.09 -1.03 -44.91
C ASP A 371 -6.51 -0.99 -44.30
N LYS A 372 -6.58 -0.84 -42.97
CA LYS A 372 -7.82 -0.66 -42.21
C LYS A 372 -8.20 0.81 -42.06
N TYR A 373 -9.50 1.08 -41.99
CA TYR A 373 -10.04 2.43 -41.83
C TYR A 373 -11.33 2.42 -41.01
N ALA A 374 -11.68 3.55 -40.40
CA ALA A 374 -12.93 3.74 -39.66
C ALA A 374 -13.70 4.95 -40.20
N VAL A 375 -15.03 4.86 -40.23
CA VAL A 375 -15.91 5.92 -40.76
C VAL A 375 -16.49 6.75 -39.62
N PHE A 376 -16.47 8.07 -39.78
CA PHE A 376 -16.93 9.07 -38.83
C PHE A 376 -17.95 10.02 -39.44
N ASN A 377 -18.62 10.80 -38.59
CA ASN A 377 -19.67 11.76 -38.92
C ASN A 377 -20.89 11.10 -39.60
N ILE A 378 -21.18 9.87 -39.17
CA ILE A 378 -22.32 9.06 -39.59
C ILE A 378 -23.09 8.55 -38.37
N SER A 379 -24.40 8.42 -38.47
CA SER A 379 -25.26 7.75 -37.49
C SER A 379 -25.53 6.32 -37.98
N LEU A 380 -24.68 5.38 -37.58
CA LEU A 380 -24.76 3.98 -38.05
C LEU A 380 -26.12 3.34 -37.71
N PRO A 381 -26.59 2.35 -38.51
CA PRO A 381 -27.86 1.68 -38.24
C PRO A 381 -27.89 0.96 -36.88
N ALA A 382 -29.10 0.65 -36.42
CA ALA A 382 -29.36 0.06 -35.09
C ALA A 382 -28.48 -1.16 -34.76
N ALA A 383 -28.14 -2.00 -35.74
CA ALA A 383 -27.27 -3.16 -35.55
C ALA A 383 -25.86 -2.81 -34.98
N TYR A 384 -25.35 -1.60 -35.27
CA TYR A 384 -24.07 -1.11 -34.76
C TYR A 384 -24.22 -0.32 -33.45
N ILE A 385 -25.41 0.21 -33.17
CA ILE A 385 -25.70 0.97 -31.95
C ILE A 385 -26.16 0.00 -30.85
N CYS A 386 -27.31 -0.64 -31.02
CA CYS A 386 -27.92 -1.53 -30.04
C CYS A 386 -28.89 -2.51 -30.73
N ASP A 387 -28.52 -3.79 -30.80
CA ASP A 387 -29.42 -4.88 -31.19
C ASP A 387 -29.68 -5.80 -29.99
N ASN A 388 -30.88 -5.66 -29.40
CA ASN A 388 -31.31 -6.45 -28.25
C ASN A 388 -31.58 -7.93 -28.58
N THR A 389 -31.84 -8.26 -29.84
CA THR A 389 -32.14 -9.64 -30.25
C THR A 389 -30.87 -10.48 -30.26
N SER A 390 -29.80 -9.95 -30.86
CA SER A 390 -28.50 -10.62 -30.96
C SER A 390 -27.53 -10.25 -29.82
N LYS A 391 -27.87 -9.25 -29.00
CA LYS A 391 -27.02 -8.68 -27.94
C LYS A 391 -25.67 -8.16 -28.45
N THR A 392 -25.72 -7.50 -29.61
CA THR A 392 -24.56 -6.88 -30.28
C THR A 392 -24.74 -5.37 -30.47
N GLY A 393 -23.67 -4.70 -30.89
CA GLY A 393 -23.62 -3.25 -31.06
C GLY A 393 -22.95 -2.56 -29.88
N ALA A 394 -22.59 -1.29 -30.07
CA ALA A 394 -21.79 -0.51 -29.13
C ALA A 394 -22.41 -0.45 -27.72
N SER A 395 -23.74 -0.30 -27.61
CA SER A 395 -24.44 -0.30 -26.31
C SER A 395 -24.28 -1.62 -25.57
N TRP A 396 -24.34 -2.76 -26.26
CA TRP A 396 -24.17 -4.07 -25.62
C TRP A 396 -22.72 -4.35 -25.25
N ASP A 397 -21.77 -3.88 -26.05
CA ASP A 397 -20.35 -3.97 -25.71
C ASP A 397 -20.03 -3.09 -24.48
N MET A 398 -20.64 -1.91 -24.40
CA MET A 398 -20.59 -1.05 -23.21
C MET A 398 -21.22 -1.71 -21.98
N LEU A 399 -22.36 -2.38 -22.13
CA LEU A 399 -22.99 -3.12 -21.03
C LEU A 399 -22.10 -4.28 -20.54
N LYS A 400 -21.47 -5.02 -21.45
CA LYS A 400 -20.54 -6.11 -21.08
C LYS A 400 -19.35 -5.56 -20.28
N GLU A 401 -18.72 -4.48 -20.75
CA GLU A 401 -17.60 -3.83 -20.03
C GLU A 401 -18.05 -3.28 -18.66
N ALA A 402 -19.20 -2.61 -18.59
CA ALA A 402 -19.74 -2.06 -17.35
C ALA A 402 -20.14 -3.13 -16.33
N VAL A 403 -20.74 -4.25 -16.76
CA VAL A 403 -21.07 -5.37 -15.88
C VAL A 403 -19.81 -6.03 -15.33
N CYS A 404 -18.76 -6.18 -16.15
CA CYS A 404 -17.47 -6.66 -15.68
C CYS A 404 -16.90 -5.73 -14.59
N TYR A 405 -16.98 -4.41 -14.79
CA TYR A 405 -16.54 -3.44 -13.79
C TYR A 405 -17.35 -3.52 -12.50
N LEU A 406 -18.70 -3.54 -12.60
CA LEU A 406 -19.57 -3.62 -11.42
C LEU A 406 -19.32 -4.92 -10.63
N TYR A 407 -19.17 -6.06 -11.31
CA TYR A 407 -18.87 -7.35 -10.68
C TYR A 407 -17.63 -7.28 -9.76
N GLU A 408 -16.62 -6.49 -10.12
CA GLU A 408 -15.37 -6.35 -9.37
C GLU A 408 -15.43 -5.37 -8.19
N HIS A 409 -16.44 -4.49 -8.18
CA HIS A 409 -16.56 -3.39 -7.21
C HIS A 409 -17.81 -3.51 -6.32
N GLU A 410 -18.70 -4.46 -6.58
CA GLU A 410 -19.94 -4.67 -5.82
C GLU A 410 -19.77 -5.43 -4.49
N GLU A 411 -18.56 -5.91 -4.21
CA GLU A 411 -18.18 -6.53 -2.95
C GLU A 411 -17.09 -5.74 -2.23
N GLN A 412 -17.01 -5.89 -0.92
CA GLN A 412 -15.98 -5.21 -0.14
C GLN A 412 -14.60 -5.76 -0.49
N GLN A 413 -13.70 -4.87 -0.89
CA GLN A 413 -12.35 -5.23 -1.31
C GLN A 413 -11.41 -5.34 -0.11
N PHE A 414 -10.68 -6.45 0.01
CA PHE A 414 -9.73 -6.66 1.10
C PHE A 414 -8.60 -7.62 0.70
N THR A 415 -7.49 -7.51 1.42
CA THR A 415 -6.34 -8.41 1.29
C THR A 415 -6.15 -9.24 2.55
N PHE A 416 -5.57 -10.42 2.36
CA PHE A 416 -5.13 -11.32 3.41
C PHE A 416 -3.66 -11.64 3.21
N SER A 417 -2.92 -11.75 4.31
CA SER A 417 -1.59 -12.36 4.32
C SER A 417 -1.57 -13.53 5.30
N GLY A 418 -0.88 -14.60 4.91
CA GLY A 418 -0.77 -15.80 5.74
C GLY A 418 0.43 -16.65 5.38
N SER A 419 1.19 -17.05 6.39
CA SER A 419 2.30 -18.02 6.25
C SER A 419 1.77 -19.44 6.41
N LEU A 420 2.17 -20.36 5.54
CA LEU A 420 1.84 -21.78 5.71
C LEU A 420 2.67 -22.44 6.80
N ASP A 421 2.04 -23.32 7.58
CA ASP A 421 2.72 -24.22 8.50
C ASP A 421 3.60 -25.20 7.71
N GLY A 422 4.91 -25.20 7.97
CA GLY A 422 5.87 -26.01 7.23
C GLY A 422 5.70 -27.52 7.37
N ILE A 423 5.18 -28.00 8.50
CA ILE A 423 4.98 -29.43 8.77
C ILE A 423 3.75 -29.92 7.99
N TRP A 424 2.65 -29.18 8.08
CA TRP A 424 1.45 -29.44 7.29
C TRP A 424 1.72 -29.30 5.79
N ALA A 425 2.42 -28.22 5.42
CA ALA A 425 3.15 -27.94 4.19
C ALA A 425 3.66 -29.20 3.50
N LYS A 426 4.68 -29.74 4.16
CA LYS A 426 5.48 -30.88 3.72
C LYS A 426 4.67 -32.17 3.63
N LYS A 427 3.74 -32.40 4.56
CA LYS A 427 2.90 -33.61 4.58
C LYS A 427 1.95 -33.67 3.38
N ASN A 428 1.43 -32.51 2.94
CA ASN A 428 0.42 -32.42 1.89
C ASN A 428 0.98 -31.91 0.54
N TRP A 429 2.30 -31.71 0.45
CA TRP A 429 2.94 -30.99 -0.65
C TRP A 429 2.58 -31.52 -2.04
N LEU A 430 2.51 -32.84 -2.21
CA LEU A 430 2.15 -33.47 -3.50
C LEU A 430 0.74 -33.11 -3.97
N ALA A 431 -0.19 -32.80 -3.04
CA ALA A 431 -1.56 -32.44 -3.36
C ALA A 431 -1.76 -30.93 -3.57
N ILE A 432 -0.96 -30.10 -2.90
CA ILE A 432 -1.18 -28.64 -2.84
C ILE A 432 -0.11 -27.82 -3.58
N GLY A 433 1.13 -28.31 -3.68
CA GLY A 433 2.28 -27.50 -4.09
C GLY A 433 2.15 -26.93 -5.50
N ALA A 434 1.54 -27.68 -6.42
CA ALA A 434 1.24 -27.21 -7.78
C ALA A 434 0.17 -26.11 -7.84
N LYS A 435 -0.69 -26.04 -6.82
CA LYS A 435 -1.80 -25.07 -6.72
C LYS A 435 -1.38 -23.75 -6.07
N LEU A 436 -0.26 -23.73 -5.34
CA LEU A 436 0.30 -22.55 -4.66
C LEU A 436 1.12 -21.66 -5.62
N VAL A 437 0.43 -21.05 -6.57
CA VAL A 437 1.02 -20.18 -7.61
C VAL A 437 0.21 -18.89 -7.73
N PRO A 438 0.80 -17.77 -8.21
CA PRO A 438 0.02 -16.58 -8.54
C PRO A 438 -1.12 -16.91 -9.51
N GLY A 439 -2.31 -16.37 -9.21
CA GLY A 439 -3.58 -16.70 -9.86
C GLY A 439 -4.27 -17.95 -9.31
N GLY A 440 -3.61 -18.75 -8.49
CA GLY A 440 -4.19 -19.89 -7.77
C GLY A 440 -5.29 -19.46 -6.80
N TYR A 441 -6.21 -20.36 -6.44
CA TYR A 441 -7.27 -20.07 -5.48
C TYR A 441 -7.16 -20.88 -4.19
N VAL A 442 -7.52 -20.21 -3.09
CA VAL A 442 -7.67 -20.76 -1.75
C VAL A 442 -9.14 -20.69 -1.38
N ASP A 443 -9.70 -21.81 -0.93
CA ASP A 443 -10.99 -21.83 -0.25
C ASP A 443 -10.73 -21.60 1.23
N PHE A 444 -10.92 -20.35 1.66
CA PHE A 444 -10.61 -19.89 3.00
C PHE A 444 -11.86 -19.85 3.88
N SER A 445 -11.84 -20.56 5.00
CA SER A 445 -12.93 -20.52 5.99
C SER A 445 -12.37 -20.32 7.39
N ASP A 446 -13.10 -19.60 8.25
CA ASP A 446 -12.80 -19.49 9.67
C ASP A 446 -14.08 -19.39 10.51
N THR A 447 -14.15 -20.13 11.62
CA THR A 447 -15.37 -20.19 12.45
C THR A 447 -15.78 -18.87 13.11
N GLN A 448 -14.88 -17.89 13.25
CA GLN A 448 -15.12 -16.65 13.99
C GLN A 448 -15.37 -15.46 13.08
N PHE A 449 -14.57 -15.28 12.02
CA PHE A 449 -14.67 -14.07 11.17
C PHE A 449 -14.92 -14.35 9.69
N GLN A 450 -14.84 -15.61 9.23
CA GLN A 450 -15.23 -16.00 7.86
C GLN A 450 -16.01 -17.33 7.83
N PRO A 451 -17.16 -17.42 8.51
CA PRO A 451 -17.87 -18.69 8.73
C PRO A 451 -18.51 -19.28 7.47
N GLN A 452 -18.81 -18.45 6.47
CA GLN A 452 -19.40 -18.88 5.19
C GLN A 452 -18.36 -19.39 4.19
N GLY A 453 -17.07 -19.34 4.53
CA GLY A 453 -15.99 -19.54 3.57
C GLY A 453 -15.90 -18.38 2.58
N ILE A 454 -14.79 -18.31 1.84
CA ILE A 454 -14.62 -17.43 0.70
C ILE A 454 -13.57 -18.00 -0.22
N LEU A 455 -13.84 -17.96 -1.51
CA LEU A 455 -12.87 -18.23 -2.54
C LEU A 455 -11.98 -17.01 -2.71
N ILE A 456 -10.71 -17.09 -2.30
CA ILE A 456 -9.75 -15.99 -2.35
C ILE A 456 -8.57 -16.33 -3.25
N ARG A 457 -8.12 -15.38 -4.05
CA ARG A 457 -7.07 -15.60 -5.05
C ARG A 457 -5.69 -15.27 -4.50
N ILE A 458 -4.70 -16.09 -4.84
CA ILE A 458 -3.29 -15.87 -4.55
C ILE A 458 -2.76 -14.82 -5.52
N THR A 459 -2.43 -13.62 -5.03
CA THR A 459 -1.85 -12.52 -5.81
C THR A 459 -0.33 -12.55 -5.80
N GLY A 460 0.27 -13.09 -4.74
CA GLY A 460 1.72 -13.18 -4.56
C GLY A 460 2.13 -14.41 -3.76
N VAL A 461 3.31 -14.95 -4.08
CA VAL A 461 3.92 -16.10 -3.38
C VAL A 461 5.38 -15.80 -3.10
N ARG A 462 5.77 -15.92 -1.82
CA ARG A 462 7.15 -15.92 -1.37
C ARG A 462 7.57 -17.34 -1.02
N ASP A 463 8.44 -17.93 -1.84
CA ASP A 463 9.00 -19.26 -1.64
C ASP A 463 10.42 -19.15 -1.05
N TYR A 464 10.61 -19.55 0.21
CA TYR A 464 11.96 -19.57 0.82
C TYR A 464 12.84 -20.65 0.19
N ILE A 465 14.08 -20.32 -0.16
CA ILE A 465 14.99 -21.22 -0.88
C ILE A 465 15.37 -22.43 -0.02
N ASN A 466 15.73 -22.20 1.25
CA ASN A 466 16.07 -23.26 2.19
C ASN A 466 14.84 -23.90 2.85
N LYS A 467 13.64 -23.29 2.72
CA LYS A 467 12.37 -23.74 3.34
C LYS A 467 11.22 -23.79 2.32
N PRO A 468 11.34 -24.60 1.26
CA PRO A 468 10.39 -24.59 0.13
C PRO A 468 8.96 -25.04 0.50
N HIS A 469 8.76 -25.69 1.66
CA HIS A 469 7.45 -26.15 2.15
C HIS A 469 6.79 -25.19 3.15
N SER A 470 7.29 -23.96 3.27
CA SER A 470 6.74 -22.91 4.14
C SER A 470 6.56 -21.57 3.39
N PRO A 471 5.85 -21.55 2.25
CA PRO A 471 5.67 -20.31 1.51
C PRO A 471 4.79 -19.31 2.29
N GLU A 472 4.98 -18.02 2.01
CA GLU A 472 4.05 -16.97 2.41
C GLU A 472 3.16 -16.63 1.22
N LEU A 473 1.85 -16.54 1.48
CA LEU A 473 0.85 -16.24 0.47
C LEU A 473 0.29 -14.84 0.71
N GLU A 474 0.26 -14.06 -0.37
CA GLU A 474 -0.51 -12.83 -0.48
C GLU A 474 -1.81 -13.18 -1.20
N LEU A 475 -2.94 -12.87 -0.58
CA LEU A 475 -4.27 -13.23 -1.05
C LEU A 475 -5.13 -11.98 -1.21
N SER A 476 -5.95 -11.92 -2.25
CA SER A 476 -6.91 -10.84 -2.49
C SER A 476 -8.22 -11.40 -3.05
N ASN A 477 -9.33 -10.76 -2.70
CA ASN A 477 -10.62 -11.00 -3.36
C ASN A 477 -10.84 -10.10 -4.59
N THR A 478 -9.85 -9.29 -4.96
CA THR A 478 -9.89 -8.40 -6.13
C THR A 478 -8.74 -8.61 -7.12
N PRO A 479 -8.94 -8.15 -8.38
CA PRO A 479 -7.88 -7.93 -9.36
C PRO A 479 -6.72 -7.05 -8.85
N VAL A 480 -5.51 -7.27 -9.36
CA VAL A 480 -4.36 -6.41 -9.02
C VAL A 480 -4.40 -5.14 -9.89
N SER A 481 -4.44 -3.96 -9.27
CA SER A 481 -4.43 -2.68 -10.01
C SER A 481 -3.10 -2.41 -10.72
N GLY A 482 -3.16 -1.71 -11.87
CA GLY A 482 -2.00 -1.35 -12.70
C GLY A 482 -1.00 -0.41 -12.02
N PHE A 483 0.17 -0.19 -12.64
CA PHE A 483 1.30 0.51 -12.02
C PHE A 483 1.14 2.04 -12.03
N LEU A 484 1.64 2.72 -10.99
CA LEU A 484 1.70 4.20 -10.92
C LEU A 484 2.52 4.82 -12.07
N GLN A 485 3.54 4.11 -12.56
CA GLN A 485 4.35 4.54 -13.71
C GLN A 485 3.55 4.62 -15.02
N ASP A 486 2.49 3.81 -15.15
CA ASP A 486 1.62 3.78 -16.34
C ASP A 486 0.72 5.03 -16.40
N GLN A 487 0.36 5.59 -15.23
CA GLN A 487 -0.37 6.85 -15.14
C GLN A 487 0.47 8.05 -15.62
N ILE A 488 1.79 8.02 -15.39
CA ILE A 488 2.71 9.06 -15.89
C ILE A 488 2.83 8.97 -17.42
N GLY A 489 2.96 7.76 -17.99
CA GLY A 489 2.97 7.55 -19.44
C GLY A 489 1.66 7.97 -20.12
N LYS A 490 0.52 7.81 -19.43
CA LYS A 490 -0.79 8.31 -19.88
C LYS A 490 -0.83 9.84 -19.97
N LEU A 491 -0.30 10.56 -18.99
CA LEU A 491 -0.23 12.03 -18.99
C LEU A 491 0.64 12.56 -20.13
N GLU A 492 1.79 11.94 -20.41
CA GLU A 492 2.66 12.30 -21.54
C GLU A 492 2.04 11.96 -22.91
N ALA A 493 1.13 10.98 -22.98
CA ALA A 493 0.39 10.66 -24.20
C ALA A 493 -0.79 11.62 -24.46
N GLU A 494 -1.34 12.27 -23.43
CA GLU A 494 -2.41 13.28 -23.58
C GLU A 494 -1.92 14.55 -24.29
N GLU A 495 -0.62 14.85 -24.25
CA GLU A 495 -0.01 15.95 -25.00
C GLU A 495 -0.28 15.86 -26.52
N ILE A 496 -0.35 14.64 -27.07
CA ILE A 496 -0.72 14.39 -28.48
C ILE A 496 -2.13 14.87 -28.81
N LYS A 497 -3.08 14.75 -27.86
CA LYS A 497 -4.47 15.20 -28.04
C LYS A 497 -4.57 16.73 -28.04
N ASN A 498 -3.77 17.41 -27.22
CA ASN A 498 -3.70 18.88 -27.19
C ASN A 498 -3.03 19.46 -28.45
N GLU A 499 -1.99 18.81 -28.97
CA GLU A 499 -1.32 19.20 -30.21
C GLU A 499 -2.25 19.09 -31.44
N LYS A 500 -3.14 18.08 -31.49
CA LYS A 500 -4.17 17.94 -32.53
C LYS A 500 -5.20 19.09 -32.49
N LYS A 501 -5.72 19.42 -31.30
CA LYS A 501 -6.67 20.53 -31.11
C LYS A 501 -6.08 21.90 -31.50
N TYR A 502 -4.78 22.10 -31.26
CA TYR A 502 -4.06 23.31 -31.65
C TYR A 502 -3.97 23.47 -33.19
N LYS A 503 -3.71 22.39 -33.93
CA LYS A 503 -3.68 22.41 -35.40
C LYS A 503 -5.06 22.65 -36.03
N GLU A 504 -6.13 22.14 -35.43
CA GLU A 504 -7.51 22.37 -35.88
C GLU A 504 -7.94 23.85 -35.72
N ALA A 505 -7.53 24.51 -34.65
CA ALA A 505 -7.75 25.95 -34.45
C ALA A 505 -7.02 26.82 -35.51
N LEU A 506 -5.85 26.37 -35.97
CA LEU A 506 -5.07 27.06 -37.01
C LEU A 506 -5.79 27.01 -38.39
N ALA A 507 -6.48 25.92 -38.70
CA ALA A 507 -7.22 25.75 -39.96
C ALA A 507 -8.44 26.69 -40.10
N LEU A 508 -9.11 27.03 -38.98
CA LEU A 508 -10.19 28.03 -38.95
C LEU A 508 -9.69 29.45 -39.24
N THR A 509 -8.44 29.74 -38.87
CA THR A 509 -7.80 31.05 -39.09
C THR A 509 -7.48 31.26 -40.58
N MET A 510 -7.07 30.20 -41.30
CA MET A 510 -6.81 30.25 -42.75
C MET A 510 -8.07 30.51 -43.59
N ARG A 511 -9.26 30.05 -43.14
CA ARG A 511 -10.54 30.33 -43.84
C ARG A 511 -10.91 31.81 -43.78
N ARG A 512 -10.69 32.49 -42.66
CA ARG A 512 -11.02 33.92 -42.48
C ARG A 512 -10.06 34.86 -43.22
N TRP A 513 -8.80 34.45 -43.37
CA TRP A 513 -7.83 35.18 -44.20
C TRP A 513 -8.31 35.28 -45.66
N ARG A 514 -8.91 34.21 -46.19
CA ARG A 514 -9.46 34.21 -47.55
C ARG A 514 -10.59 35.23 -47.72
N ASP A 515 -11.52 35.29 -46.79
CA ASP A 515 -12.65 36.22 -46.85
C ASP A 515 -12.18 37.69 -46.72
N MET A 516 -11.16 37.96 -45.90
CA MET A 516 -10.50 39.27 -45.82
C MET A 516 -9.85 39.68 -47.15
N VAL A 517 -9.14 38.75 -47.81
CA VAL A 517 -8.50 39.00 -49.11
C VAL A 517 -9.53 39.27 -50.20
N GLU A 518 -10.67 38.57 -50.19
CA GLU A 518 -11.77 38.78 -51.14
C GLU A 518 -12.41 40.17 -50.98
N THR A 519 -12.76 40.57 -49.76
CA THR A 519 -13.27 41.93 -49.48
C THR A 519 -12.28 43.00 -49.94
N GLY A 520 -10.98 42.81 -49.72
CA GLY A 520 -9.94 43.72 -50.20
C GLY A 520 -9.95 43.91 -51.73
N LYS A 521 -10.08 42.82 -52.50
CA LYS A 521 -10.18 42.87 -53.97
C LYS A 521 -11.50 43.50 -54.45
N MET A 522 -12.60 43.26 -53.74
CA MET A 522 -13.88 43.88 -54.06
C MET A 522 -13.83 45.40 -53.89
N LEU A 523 -13.17 45.87 -52.83
CA LEU A 523 -13.00 47.30 -52.53
C LEU A 523 -12.11 48.03 -53.56
N GLU A 524 -11.06 47.35 -54.07
CA GLU A 524 -10.20 47.90 -55.13
C GLU A 524 -10.98 48.30 -56.39
N ASN A 525 -12.02 47.52 -56.75
CA ASN A 525 -12.89 47.82 -57.89
C ASN A 525 -14.06 48.75 -57.56
N ALA A 526 -14.44 48.88 -56.29
CA ALA A 526 -15.69 49.51 -55.87
C ALA A 526 -15.63 51.04 -55.80
N ILE A 527 -14.44 51.64 -55.74
CA ILE A 527 -14.21 53.07 -55.54
C ILE A 527 -12.99 53.54 -56.34
N GLU A 528 -13.15 54.60 -57.14
CA GLU A 528 -12.06 55.19 -57.92
C GLU A 528 -11.00 55.85 -57.02
N GLY A 529 -9.71 55.72 -57.40
CA GLY A 529 -8.58 56.38 -56.72
C GLY A 529 -7.93 55.58 -55.58
N PHE A 530 -8.44 54.39 -55.25
CA PHE A 530 -7.79 53.44 -54.35
C PHE A 530 -6.87 52.50 -55.16
N SER A 531 -5.72 52.10 -54.60
CA SER A 531 -4.73 51.21 -55.25
C SER A 531 -4.40 50.00 -54.36
N ALA A 532 -3.61 49.06 -54.90
CA ALA A 532 -3.15 47.87 -54.19
C ALA A 532 -2.53 48.16 -52.81
N SER A 533 -2.54 47.15 -51.93
CA SER A 533 -2.10 47.26 -50.52
C SER A 533 -0.74 47.96 -50.34
N ILE A 534 -0.67 48.91 -49.41
CA ILE A 534 0.60 49.54 -48.99
C ILE A 534 1.31 48.67 -47.94
N ASN A 535 2.61 48.38 -48.13
CA ASN A 535 3.44 47.61 -47.16
C ASN A 535 4.71 48.37 -46.71
N PRO A 536 4.59 49.52 -46.03
CA PRO A 536 5.72 50.31 -45.55
C PRO A 536 6.22 49.85 -44.17
N ILE A 537 7.51 50.03 -43.88
CA ILE A 537 8.08 49.77 -42.54
C ILE A 537 7.56 50.79 -41.50
N THR A 538 7.41 52.05 -41.90
CA THR A 538 6.80 53.12 -41.09
C THR A 538 5.96 54.05 -41.98
N ILE A 539 4.86 54.57 -41.44
CA ILE A 539 4.03 55.61 -42.09
C ILE A 539 4.13 56.88 -41.25
N SER A 540 4.87 57.86 -41.73
CA SER A 540 4.96 59.20 -41.12
C SER A 540 4.07 60.18 -41.88
N THR A 541 2.92 60.54 -41.31
CA THR A 541 1.98 61.50 -41.92
C THR A 541 1.35 62.41 -40.85
N MET A 542 1.03 63.64 -41.24
CA MET A 542 0.26 64.56 -40.39
C MET A 542 -1.23 64.19 -40.31
N GLN A 543 -1.74 63.40 -41.26
CA GLN A 543 -3.12 62.92 -41.28
C GLN A 543 -3.20 61.64 -42.12
N ALA A 544 -3.87 60.62 -41.59
CA ALA A 544 -4.30 59.45 -42.36
C ALA A 544 -5.83 59.44 -42.40
N ARG A 545 -6.40 59.59 -43.60
CA ARG A 545 -7.83 59.40 -43.87
C ARG A 545 -8.02 58.05 -44.53
N ILE A 546 -8.80 57.18 -43.90
CA ILE A 546 -9.10 55.83 -44.36
C ILE A 546 -10.59 55.80 -44.69
N GLY A 547 -10.92 55.70 -45.97
CA GLY A 547 -12.29 55.79 -46.51
C GLY A 547 -12.39 56.79 -47.66
N SER A 548 -13.48 56.72 -48.42
CA SER A 548 -13.76 57.57 -49.58
C SER A 548 -14.88 58.56 -49.29
N GLU A 549 -14.98 59.64 -50.05
CA GLU A 549 -16.14 60.56 -50.01
C GLU A 549 -17.46 59.81 -50.23
N GLN A 550 -17.48 58.80 -51.11
CA GLN A 550 -18.63 57.92 -51.35
C GLN A 550 -19.13 57.19 -50.08
N LEU A 551 -18.27 57.05 -49.07
CA LEU A 551 -18.56 56.37 -47.80
C LEU A 551 -18.89 57.37 -46.68
N GLN A 552 -18.75 58.68 -46.90
CA GLN A 552 -18.91 59.71 -45.86
C GLN A 552 -20.37 60.03 -45.55
N TYR A 553 -21.17 59.00 -45.29
CA TYR A 553 -22.54 59.13 -44.84
C TYR A 553 -22.79 58.31 -43.56
N ARG A 554 -23.90 58.61 -42.92
CA ARG A 554 -24.35 57.94 -41.70
C ARG A 554 -25.86 57.74 -41.71
N TYR A 555 -26.32 56.70 -41.03
CA TYR A 555 -27.73 56.48 -40.78
C TYR A 555 -28.16 57.28 -39.55
N VAL A 556 -29.27 57.99 -39.67
CA VAL A 556 -29.76 58.90 -38.62
C VAL A 556 -31.22 58.64 -38.31
N ASN A 557 -31.59 58.83 -37.06
CA ASN A 557 -32.96 58.56 -36.62
C ASN A 557 -33.99 59.61 -37.08
N ASN A 558 -33.57 60.84 -37.40
CA ASN A 558 -34.42 61.91 -37.92
C ASN A 558 -33.58 63.00 -38.64
N LYS A 559 -34.24 63.94 -39.33
CA LYS A 559 -33.59 65.01 -40.12
C LYS A 559 -33.41 66.35 -39.37
N THR A 560 -34.08 66.53 -38.23
CA THR A 560 -34.09 67.81 -37.49
C THR A 560 -32.97 67.87 -36.46
N ASN A 561 -32.79 66.80 -35.70
CA ASN A 561 -31.73 66.56 -34.73
C ASN A 561 -31.11 65.19 -35.03
N PRO A 562 -30.31 65.08 -36.11
CA PRO A 562 -29.82 63.79 -36.57
C PRO A 562 -28.88 63.16 -35.54
N ILE A 563 -29.32 62.04 -34.95
CA ILE A 563 -28.49 61.18 -34.11
C ILE A 563 -28.14 59.95 -34.93
N GLU A 564 -26.85 59.67 -35.04
CA GLU A 564 -26.34 58.50 -35.74
C GLU A 564 -26.74 57.21 -35.02
N TYR A 565 -27.07 56.17 -35.78
CA TYR A 565 -27.25 54.81 -35.27
C TYR A 565 -26.70 53.78 -36.28
N LEU A 566 -26.47 52.56 -35.81
CA LEU A 566 -26.04 51.44 -36.66
C LEU A 566 -27.26 50.62 -37.14
N PRO A 567 -27.62 50.65 -38.43
CA PRO A 567 -28.65 49.78 -39.00
C PRO A 567 -28.23 48.31 -38.98
N TYR A 568 -29.20 47.43 -38.74
CA TYR A 568 -29.02 45.98 -38.75
C TYR A 568 -29.25 45.40 -40.15
N PHE A 569 -28.21 44.78 -40.72
CA PHE A 569 -28.26 44.04 -41.98
C PHE A 569 -28.07 42.55 -41.68
N GLU A 570 -28.81 41.69 -42.37
CA GLU A 570 -28.78 40.26 -42.08
C GLU A 570 -28.72 39.43 -43.37
N ILE A 571 -27.83 38.44 -43.41
CA ILE A 571 -27.88 37.34 -44.37
C ILE A 571 -28.37 36.09 -43.63
N ASN A 572 -29.59 35.65 -43.95
CA ASN A 572 -30.10 34.41 -43.37
C ASN A 572 -29.47 33.24 -44.13
N ASN A 573 -28.49 32.58 -43.50
CA ASN A 573 -27.76 31.46 -44.12
C ASN A 573 -28.63 30.22 -44.39
N THR A 574 -29.83 30.14 -43.81
CA THR A 574 -30.79 29.05 -44.04
C THR A 574 -31.68 29.33 -45.26
N THR A 575 -32.28 30.52 -45.32
CA THR A 575 -33.16 30.92 -46.44
C THR A 575 -32.38 31.49 -47.62
N LYS A 576 -31.09 31.81 -47.45
CA LYS A 576 -30.20 32.45 -48.43
C LYS A 576 -30.72 33.79 -48.94
N VAL A 577 -31.46 34.50 -48.08
CA VAL A 577 -32.04 35.82 -48.36
C VAL A 577 -31.31 36.88 -47.53
N PHE A 578 -30.94 37.98 -48.17
CA PHE A 578 -30.34 39.16 -47.56
C PHE A 578 -31.41 40.22 -47.28
N ILE A 579 -31.35 40.84 -46.10
CA ILE A 579 -32.29 41.86 -45.65
C ILE A 579 -31.52 43.13 -45.29
N ALA A 580 -31.97 44.26 -45.86
CA ALA A 580 -31.50 45.61 -45.56
C ALA A 580 -32.65 46.46 -44.98
N PRO A 581 -32.41 47.23 -43.91
CA PRO A 581 -33.46 47.88 -43.15
C PRO A 581 -33.88 49.23 -43.76
N VAL A 582 -35.08 49.70 -43.43
CA VAL A 582 -35.48 51.09 -43.67
C VAL A 582 -34.54 52.05 -42.93
N GLY A 583 -34.26 53.22 -43.49
CA GLY A 583 -33.39 54.18 -42.83
C GLY A 583 -33.47 55.59 -43.40
N ILE A 584 -32.91 56.56 -42.68
CA ILE A 584 -32.64 57.90 -43.20
C ILE A 584 -31.12 58.03 -43.24
N ILE A 585 -30.57 58.36 -44.40
CA ILE A 585 -29.13 58.60 -44.54
C ILE A 585 -28.85 60.10 -44.59
N GLN A 586 -27.77 60.51 -43.95
CA GLN A 586 -27.21 61.86 -43.98
C GLN A 586 -25.80 61.78 -44.57
N HIS A 587 -25.54 62.49 -45.67
CA HIS A 587 -24.18 62.60 -46.22
C HIS A 587 -23.44 63.76 -45.55
N MET A 588 -22.18 63.56 -45.17
CA MET A 588 -21.46 64.47 -44.27
C MET A 588 -20.66 65.57 -44.99
N THR A 589 -20.46 65.44 -46.30
CA THR A 589 -19.63 66.36 -47.09
C THR A 589 -20.27 66.86 -48.38
N LEU A 590 -21.34 66.20 -48.85
CA LEU A 590 -21.92 66.47 -50.15
C LEU A 590 -22.99 67.55 -49.98
N GLY A 591 -22.84 68.67 -50.69
CA GLY A 591 -23.66 69.88 -50.53
C GLY A 591 -23.15 70.88 -49.46
N ILE A 592 -21.98 70.64 -48.86
CA ILE A 592 -21.38 71.54 -47.87
C ILE A 592 -20.20 72.29 -48.47
N ASP A 593 -20.40 73.57 -48.77
CA ASP A 593 -19.41 74.38 -49.51
C ASP A 593 -18.50 75.24 -48.60
N SER A 594 -18.63 75.12 -47.26
CA SER A 594 -17.87 75.94 -46.30
C SER A 594 -17.29 75.13 -45.16
N ILE A 595 -16.10 75.51 -44.68
CA ILE A 595 -15.45 74.86 -43.53
C ILE A 595 -15.95 75.55 -42.25
N SER A 596 -16.77 74.86 -41.45
CA SER A 596 -17.25 75.33 -40.15
C SER A 596 -16.94 74.32 -39.05
N THR A 597 -16.82 74.78 -37.81
CA THR A 597 -16.73 73.90 -36.62
C THR A 597 -18.08 73.30 -36.22
N SER A 598 -19.17 73.77 -36.83
CA SER A 598 -20.54 73.28 -36.64
C SER A 598 -21.39 73.63 -37.86
N HIS A 599 -22.15 72.66 -38.38
CA HIS A 599 -23.11 72.82 -39.47
C HIS A 599 -24.52 72.57 -38.96
N ASN A 600 -25.49 73.39 -39.37
CA ASN A 600 -26.90 73.12 -39.07
C ASN A 600 -27.38 71.89 -39.83
N ALA A 601 -28.35 71.15 -39.28
CA ALA A 601 -28.91 69.98 -39.94
C ALA A 601 -29.42 70.28 -41.36
N SER A 602 -29.95 71.49 -41.60
CA SER A 602 -30.43 71.94 -42.92
C SER A 602 -29.36 72.08 -44.02
N GLU A 603 -28.07 72.06 -43.65
CA GLU A 603 -26.95 72.17 -44.60
C GLU A 603 -26.56 70.82 -45.20
N TYR A 604 -27.03 69.70 -44.62
CA TYR A 604 -26.72 68.35 -45.07
C TYR A 604 -27.79 67.80 -46.02
N MET A 605 -27.37 66.95 -46.94
CA MET A 605 -28.30 66.18 -47.76
C MET A 605 -28.81 64.92 -47.04
N PHE A 606 -30.12 64.68 -47.14
CA PHE A 606 -30.78 63.51 -46.57
C PHE A 606 -31.59 62.76 -47.61
N TRP A 607 -31.61 61.43 -47.48
CA TRP A 607 -32.49 60.55 -48.24
C TRP A 607 -33.22 59.58 -47.31
N ASP A 608 -34.52 59.38 -47.57
CA ASP A 608 -35.31 58.32 -46.97
C ASP A 608 -35.12 57.05 -47.81
N ILE A 609 -34.69 55.98 -47.15
CA ILE A 609 -34.33 54.68 -47.75
C ILE A 609 -35.35 53.64 -47.33
N GLU A 610 -35.99 53.01 -48.31
CA GLU A 610 -36.91 51.90 -48.08
C GLU A 610 -36.16 50.60 -47.76
N SER A 611 -36.75 49.72 -46.95
CA SER A 611 -36.18 48.38 -46.70
C SER A 611 -36.09 47.56 -47.98
N TYR A 612 -35.10 46.69 -48.07
CA TYR A 612 -34.90 45.81 -49.21
C TYR A 612 -34.71 44.36 -48.76
N THR A 613 -35.36 43.44 -49.47
CA THR A 613 -35.20 41.99 -49.28
C THR A 613 -34.78 41.39 -50.61
N SER A 614 -33.66 40.66 -50.63
CA SER A 614 -33.18 40.02 -51.85
C SER A 614 -34.05 38.82 -52.25
N PRO A 615 -34.02 38.39 -53.52
CA PRO A 615 -34.44 37.04 -53.88
C PRO A 615 -33.51 36.00 -53.24
N TYR A 616 -33.85 34.71 -53.40
CA TYR A 616 -32.99 33.60 -53.00
C TYR A 616 -31.63 33.68 -53.71
N LEU A 617 -30.53 33.76 -52.95
CA LEU A 617 -29.17 33.91 -53.49
C LEU A 617 -28.38 32.59 -53.53
N GLY A 618 -29.00 31.45 -53.20
CA GLY A 618 -28.28 30.18 -53.04
C GLY A 618 -27.80 29.54 -54.33
N ASP A 619 -28.38 29.86 -55.49
CA ASP A 619 -27.93 29.34 -56.79
C ASP A 619 -26.70 30.06 -57.33
N ASP A 620 -26.45 31.29 -56.89
CA ASP A 620 -25.49 32.20 -57.49
C ASP A 620 -24.32 32.50 -56.56
N LYS A 621 -23.27 31.69 -56.57
CA LYS A 621 -22.19 31.75 -55.58
C LYS A 621 -21.32 33.02 -55.63
N SER A 622 -21.45 33.88 -56.64
CA SER A 622 -20.59 35.07 -56.80
C SER A 622 -20.75 36.10 -55.68
N PRO A 623 -19.77 37.00 -55.48
CA PRO A 623 -19.90 38.10 -54.52
C PRO A 623 -20.81 39.22 -55.07
N PHE A 624 -21.35 40.04 -54.17
CA PHE A 624 -22.25 41.15 -54.49
C PHE A 624 -21.88 42.43 -53.72
N TYR A 625 -22.16 43.58 -54.33
CA TYR A 625 -22.13 44.90 -53.70
C TYR A 625 -23.54 45.33 -53.33
N LEU A 626 -23.68 45.98 -52.18
CA LEU A 626 -24.90 46.71 -51.83
C LEU A 626 -24.62 48.21 -51.91
N TYR A 627 -25.34 48.90 -52.79
CA TYR A 627 -25.30 50.35 -52.94
C TYR A 627 -26.62 50.99 -52.48
N LEU A 628 -26.54 52.24 -52.02
CA LEU A 628 -27.67 53.15 -51.91
C LEU A 628 -27.74 53.98 -53.18
N LYS A 629 -28.82 53.83 -53.95
CA LYS A 629 -29.13 54.65 -55.12
C LYS A 629 -30.05 55.79 -54.70
N CYS A 630 -29.52 57.00 -54.62
CA CYS A 630 -30.18 58.18 -54.04
C CYS A 630 -30.44 59.25 -55.10
N ALA A 631 -31.65 59.79 -55.18
CA ALA A 631 -32.00 60.76 -56.22
C ALA A 631 -31.40 62.14 -55.92
N LYS A 632 -30.86 62.85 -56.92
CA LYS A 632 -30.30 64.20 -56.68
C LYS A 632 -31.37 65.26 -56.42
N ASN A 633 -32.50 65.15 -57.11
CA ASN A 633 -33.57 66.16 -57.10
C ASN A 633 -34.73 65.79 -56.15
N SER A 634 -34.57 64.78 -55.29
CA SER A 634 -35.57 64.41 -54.28
C SER A 634 -34.92 63.70 -53.10
N SER A 635 -35.51 63.75 -51.91
CA SER A 635 -35.01 63.06 -50.71
C SER A 635 -35.34 61.56 -50.66
N LYS A 636 -35.42 60.87 -51.81
CA LYS A 636 -35.69 59.42 -51.88
C LYS A 636 -34.46 58.63 -52.30
N GLY A 637 -34.23 57.49 -51.67
CA GLY A 637 -33.21 56.52 -52.08
C GLY A 637 -33.67 55.07 -51.90
N THR A 638 -32.95 54.14 -52.53
CA THR A 638 -33.26 52.70 -52.54
C THR A 638 -31.98 51.88 -52.43
N TYR A 639 -32.06 50.68 -51.88
CA TYR A 639 -30.95 49.74 -51.96
C TYR A 639 -30.87 49.07 -53.34
N LEU A 640 -29.65 48.89 -53.82
CA LEU A 640 -29.31 48.17 -55.04
C LEU A 640 -28.28 47.09 -54.71
N LEU A 641 -28.69 45.84 -54.72
CA LEU A 641 -27.80 44.69 -54.65
C LEU A 641 -27.38 44.30 -56.08
N THR A 642 -26.08 44.29 -56.37
CA THR A 642 -25.55 44.13 -57.73
C THR A 642 -24.20 43.42 -57.75
N LYS A 643 -23.80 42.86 -58.89
CA LYS A 643 -22.43 42.35 -59.12
C LYS A 643 -21.51 43.42 -59.70
N GLU A 644 -22.09 44.45 -60.31
CA GLU A 644 -21.36 45.53 -60.94
C GLU A 644 -20.95 46.58 -59.90
N ALA A 645 -19.68 46.98 -59.93
CA ALA A 645 -19.18 48.06 -59.09
C ALA A 645 -19.56 49.43 -59.69
N TYR A 646 -19.94 50.36 -58.82
CA TYR A 646 -20.18 51.77 -59.15
C TYR A 646 -19.09 52.64 -58.50
N PRO A 647 -17.92 52.82 -59.16
CA PRO A 647 -16.75 53.48 -58.57
C PRO A 647 -16.90 55.00 -58.46
N HIS A 648 -17.81 55.61 -59.22
CA HIS A 648 -18.11 57.04 -59.14
C HIS A 648 -19.35 57.27 -58.27
N ILE A 649 -19.27 58.25 -57.37
CA ILE A 649 -20.42 58.71 -56.56
C ILE A 649 -21.55 59.25 -57.45
N GLU A 650 -21.20 59.81 -58.62
CA GLU A 650 -22.10 60.42 -59.59
C GLU A 650 -21.75 59.94 -61.01
N PRO A 651 -22.39 58.88 -61.53
CA PRO A 651 -22.11 58.36 -62.87
C PRO A 651 -22.84 59.13 -64.00
N GLY A 652 -23.53 60.24 -63.69
CA GLY A 652 -24.23 61.08 -64.67
C GLY A 652 -25.67 60.68 -64.98
N ASP A 653 -26.26 59.71 -64.27
CA ASP A 653 -27.61 59.17 -64.50
C ASP A 653 -28.71 59.82 -63.64
N GLY A 654 -28.39 60.92 -62.95
CA GLY A 654 -29.31 61.64 -62.06
C GLY A 654 -29.40 61.09 -60.62
N TYR A 655 -28.56 60.11 -60.26
CA TYR A 655 -28.48 59.54 -58.92
C TYR A 655 -27.07 59.68 -58.31
N TYR A 656 -27.01 59.59 -56.98
CA TYR A 656 -25.81 59.30 -56.23
C TYR A 656 -25.79 57.81 -55.85
N TYR A 657 -24.62 57.17 -55.94
CA TYR A 657 -24.41 55.79 -55.53
C TYR A 657 -23.47 55.76 -54.33
N PHE A 658 -23.96 55.34 -53.17
CA PHE A 658 -23.16 55.19 -51.96
C PHE A 658 -22.97 53.72 -51.61
N LEU A 659 -21.73 53.28 -51.43
CA LEU A 659 -21.43 51.88 -51.13
C LEU A 659 -21.73 51.57 -49.66
N VAL A 660 -22.57 50.56 -49.42
CA VAL A 660 -22.98 50.13 -48.07
C VAL A 660 -22.09 49.01 -47.55
N GLY A 661 -21.80 48.03 -48.39
CA GLY A 661 -21.18 46.78 -47.94
C GLY A 661 -20.97 45.79 -49.07
N THR A 662 -20.22 44.74 -48.74
CA THR A 662 -19.94 43.62 -49.64
C THR A 662 -20.49 42.34 -49.04
N LEU A 663 -21.17 41.57 -49.89
CA LEU A 663 -21.56 40.19 -49.61
C LEU A 663 -20.58 39.27 -50.32
N GLY A 664 -19.84 38.46 -49.56
CA GLY A 664 -18.79 37.59 -50.10
C GLY A 664 -19.32 36.41 -50.93
N THR A 665 -18.39 35.70 -51.58
CA THR A 665 -18.67 34.43 -52.26
C THR A 665 -19.20 33.42 -51.26
N GLU A 666 -20.22 32.65 -51.62
CA GLU A 666 -20.72 31.60 -50.73
C GLU A 666 -19.75 30.42 -50.67
N PHE A 667 -19.34 30.06 -49.46
CA PHE A 667 -18.46 28.93 -49.19
C PHE A 667 -18.97 28.14 -47.99
N ASP A 668 -18.98 26.81 -48.10
CA ASP A 668 -19.49 25.91 -47.05
C ASP A 668 -20.92 26.27 -46.56
N GLY A 669 -21.77 26.69 -47.51
CA GLY A 669 -23.14 27.07 -47.22
C GLY A 669 -23.30 28.37 -46.42
N LYS A 670 -22.28 29.22 -46.33
CA LYS A 670 -22.34 30.51 -45.63
C LYS A 670 -21.79 31.64 -46.49
N ARG A 671 -22.34 32.84 -46.32
CA ARG A 671 -21.80 34.09 -46.88
C ARG A 671 -21.39 35.05 -45.77
N SER A 672 -20.27 35.73 -45.97
CA SER A 672 -19.86 36.87 -45.14
C SER A 672 -20.56 38.14 -45.62
N TRP A 673 -20.96 38.99 -44.67
CA TRP A 673 -21.49 40.32 -44.92
C TRP A 673 -20.70 41.31 -44.08
N GLU A 674 -20.22 42.37 -44.70
CA GLU A 674 -19.48 43.43 -44.00
C GLU A 674 -19.94 44.80 -44.51
N THR A 675 -20.26 45.70 -43.58
CA THR A 675 -20.55 47.09 -43.88
C THR A 675 -19.27 47.91 -43.93
N ILE A 676 -19.19 48.83 -44.89
CA ILE A 676 -17.95 49.58 -45.19
C ILE A 676 -18.16 51.09 -45.29
N TYR A 677 -19.36 51.58 -44.97
CA TYR A 677 -19.66 53.01 -44.94
C TYR A 677 -19.14 53.70 -43.66
N GLY A 678 -18.80 54.98 -43.79
CA GLY A 678 -18.12 55.80 -42.80
C GLY A 678 -16.67 56.12 -43.21
N TYR A 679 -15.93 56.74 -42.29
CA TYR A 679 -14.51 57.03 -42.46
C TYR A 679 -13.79 56.87 -41.13
N THR A 680 -12.49 56.59 -41.19
CA THR A 680 -11.58 56.68 -40.05
C THR A 680 -10.56 57.79 -40.32
N GLU A 681 -10.40 58.69 -39.37
CA GLU A 681 -9.36 59.72 -39.39
C GLU A 681 -8.36 59.48 -38.26
N ILE A 682 -7.08 59.46 -38.58
CA ILE A 682 -5.98 59.39 -37.63
C ILE A 682 -5.18 60.70 -37.76
N LEU A 683 -5.09 61.43 -36.65
CA LEU A 683 -4.30 62.66 -36.49
C LEU A 683 -3.33 62.48 -35.32
N PRO A 684 -2.27 63.30 -35.19
CA PRO A 684 -1.39 63.26 -34.03
C PRO A 684 -2.19 63.37 -32.72
N GLY A 685 -2.15 62.30 -31.91
CA GLY A 685 -2.82 62.22 -30.62
C GLY A 685 -4.32 61.86 -30.64
N ARG A 686 -4.96 61.64 -31.79
CA ARG A 686 -6.38 61.22 -31.84
C ARG A 686 -6.71 60.31 -33.02
N MET A 687 -7.68 59.42 -32.80
CA MET A 687 -8.32 58.60 -33.83
C MET A 687 -9.84 58.78 -33.73
N THR A 688 -10.48 59.03 -34.86
CA THR A 688 -11.94 59.08 -34.99
C THR A 688 -12.37 57.87 -35.82
N THR A 689 -13.15 56.96 -35.23
CA THR A 689 -13.72 55.77 -35.89
C THR A 689 -15.06 55.43 -35.24
N LYS A 690 -15.83 54.52 -35.86
CA LYS A 690 -17.15 54.10 -35.36
C LYS A 690 -17.08 52.86 -34.47
N LEU A 691 -16.37 51.83 -34.94
CA LEU A 691 -16.37 50.50 -34.33
C LEU A 691 -14.97 49.90 -34.39
N ILE A 692 -14.48 49.43 -33.25
CA ILE A 692 -13.26 48.61 -33.14
C ILE A 692 -13.73 47.23 -32.71
N LYS A 693 -13.61 46.20 -33.55
CA LYS A 693 -14.08 44.85 -33.23
C LYS A 693 -13.01 43.79 -33.45
N SER A 694 -13.10 42.69 -32.70
CA SER A 694 -12.34 41.48 -32.95
C SER A 694 -12.79 40.82 -34.25
N PRO A 695 -11.95 39.98 -34.88
CA PRO A 695 -12.28 39.32 -36.14
C PRO A 695 -13.52 38.40 -36.09
N ASP A 696 -13.93 37.93 -34.92
CA ASP A 696 -15.12 37.11 -34.69
C ASP A 696 -16.34 37.93 -34.20
N GLY A 697 -16.18 39.24 -34.00
CA GLY A 697 -17.23 40.13 -33.46
C GLY A 697 -17.56 39.90 -31.97
N SER A 698 -16.86 38.98 -31.28
CA SER A 698 -17.16 38.66 -29.88
C SER A 698 -16.67 39.73 -28.90
N MET A 699 -15.73 40.57 -29.32
CA MET A 699 -15.26 41.73 -28.58
C MET A 699 -15.35 42.97 -29.46
N TYR A 700 -15.89 44.07 -28.93
CA TYR A 700 -15.89 45.34 -29.67
C TYR A 700 -15.99 46.56 -28.76
N ILE A 701 -15.52 47.70 -29.27
CA ILE A 701 -15.73 49.05 -28.76
C ILE A 701 -16.55 49.78 -29.80
N ASP A 702 -17.81 50.05 -29.47
CA ASP A 702 -18.74 50.84 -30.26
C ASP A 702 -18.75 52.28 -29.74
N LEU A 703 -18.22 53.19 -30.55
CA LEU A 703 -18.11 54.61 -30.20
C LEU A 703 -19.39 55.40 -30.54
N VAL A 704 -20.31 54.81 -31.31
CA VAL A 704 -21.62 55.40 -31.63
C VAL A 704 -22.59 55.12 -30.47
N ASP A 705 -22.77 53.84 -30.14
CA ASP A 705 -23.67 53.41 -29.06
C ASP A 705 -23.03 53.49 -27.67
N ARG A 706 -21.73 53.84 -27.61
CA ARG A 706 -20.93 54.00 -26.38
C ARG A 706 -20.85 52.70 -25.57
N VAL A 707 -20.73 51.57 -26.27
CA VAL A 707 -20.70 50.23 -25.69
C VAL A 707 -19.30 49.64 -25.81
N ILE A 708 -18.84 48.97 -24.76
CA ILE A 708 -17.71 48.05 -24.84
C ILE A 708 -18.22 46.66 -24.49
N CYS A 709 -18.02 45.70 -25.39
CA CYS A 709 -18.55 44.34 -25.30
C CYS A 709 -17.43 43.30 -25.43
N GLY A 710 -17.61 42.13 -24.81
CA GLY A 710 -16.68 41.02 -24.84
C GLY A 710 -15.92 40.80 -23.52
N ASN A 711 -15.08 39.77 -23.47
CA ASN A 711 -14.32 39.42 -22.27
C ASN A 711 -13.12 40.38 -22.09
N MET A 712 -13.32 41.43 -21.30
CA MET A 712 -12.28 42.42 -20.99
C MET A 712 -11.56 42.11 -19.69
N LYS A 713 -10.25 41.91 -19.77
CA LYS A 713 -9.40 41.68 -18.60
C LYS A 713 -8.77 42.99 -18.11
N PHE A 714 -9.14 43.42 -16.89
CA PHE A 714 -8.45 44.49 -16.18
C PHE A 714 -7.28 43.90 -15.37
N LEU A 715 -6.07 44.39 -15.60
CA LEU A 715 -4.88 43.93 -14.87
C LEU A 715 -4.81 44.57 -13.47
N GLY A 716 -4.11 43.88 -12.55
CA GLY A 716 -3.95 44.34 -11.16
C GLY A 716 -3.23 45.70 -11.09
N GLY A 717 -3.75 46.60 -10.24
CA GLY A 717 -3.27 47.99 -10.09
C GLY A 717 -4.21 49.07 -10.63
N THR A 718 -5.36 48.69 -11.21
CA THR A 718 -6.37 49.63 -11.71
C THR A 718 -7.56 49.74 -10.74
N THR A 719 -8.11 50.95 -10.57
CA THR A 719 -9.36 51.19 -9.81
C THR A 719 -10.62 51.04 -10.69
N GLY A 720 -10.50 50.28 -11.79
CA GLY A 720 -11.47 50.27 -12.90
C GLY A 720 -12.91 49.95 -12.48
N TYR A 721 -13.09 49.01 -11.54
CA TYR A 721 -14.41 48.63 -11.03
C TYR A 721 -15.09 49.74 -10.21
N ASP A 722 -14.32 50.47 -9.40
CA ASP A 722 -14.85 51.49 -8.49
C ASP A 722 -15.17 52.83 -9.17
N ASN A 723 -14.66 53.03 -10.39
CA ASN A 723 -14.96 54.21 -11.21
C ASN A 723 -16.22 54.04 -12.08
N ILE A 724 -16.86 52.86 -12.06
CA ILE A 724 -18.12 52.59 -12.77
C ILE A 724 -19.28 53.07 -11.89
N LYS A 725 -19.98 54.11 -12.34
CA LYS A 725 -21.00 54.85 -11.56
C LYS A 725 -22.25 54.01 -11.23
N ASP A 726 -22.53 52.99 -12.03
CA ASP A 726 -23.69 52.10 -11.97
C ASP A 726 -23.30 50.63 -11.75
N LYS A 727 -22.16 50.39 -11.07
CA LYS A 727 -21.66 49.04 -10.82
C LYS A 727 -22.70 48.13 -10.11
N PRO A 728 -22.79 46.83 -10.46
CA PRO A 728 -23.65 45.88 -9.76
C PRO A 728 -23.35 45.84 -8.26
N ASP A 729 -24.39 45.72 -7.43
CA ASP A 729 -24.22 45.55 -5.99
C ASP A 729 -23.71 44.13 -5.68
N LEU A 730 -22.39 44.02 -5.49
CA LEU A 730 -21.74 42.78 -5.09
C LEU A 730 -21.80 42.54 -3.57
N SER A 731 -22.49 43.38 -2.78
CA SER A 731 -22.55 43.26 -1.32
C SER A 731 -23.04 41.89 -0.86
N GLY A 732 -23.95 41.25 -1.60
CA GLY A 732 -24.42 39.89 -1.34
C GLY A 732 -23.33 38.82 -1.50
N ILE A 733 -22.50 38.93 -2.55
CA ILE A 733 -21.36 38.03 -2.79
C ILE A 733 -20.26 38.30 -1.77
N VAL A 734 -19.96 39.57 -1.50
CA VAL A 734 -18.98 39.98 -0.47
C VAL A 734 -19.41 39.48 0.91
N ARG A 735 -20.71 39.49 1.22
CA ARG A 735 -21.24 38.93 2.46
C ARG A 735 -21.10 37.42 2.53
N SER A 736 -21.45 36.68 1.47
CA SER A 736 -21.23 35.22 1.43
C SER A 736 -19.75 34.84 1.48
N VAL A 737 -18.87 35.63 0.85
CA VAL A 737 -17.42 35.46 0.93
C VAL A 737 -16.88 35.82 2.31
N ASN A 738 -17.42 36.84 2.98
CA ASN A 738 -17.06 37.19 4.34
C ASN A 738 -17.59 36.18 5.36
N ASP A 739 -18.77 35.59 5.11
CA ASP A 739 -19.33 34.51 5.92
C ASP A 739 -18.46 33.25 5.74
N ALA A 740 -18.10 32.90 4.51
CA ALA A 740 -17.17 31.81 4.21
C ALA A 740 -15.75 32.09 4.74
N LEU A 741 -15.28 33.34 4.72
CA LEU A 741 -14.02 33.76 5.31
C LEU A 741 -14.09 33.66 6.83
N SER A 742 -15.20 34.06 7.45
CA SER A 742 -15.41 33.93 8.89
C SER A 742 -15.48 32.47 9.31
N GLU A 743 -16.11 31.61 8.51
CA GLU A 743 -16.13 30.15 8.72
C GLU A 743 -14.74 29.54 8.50
N ALA A 744 -14.00 29.98 7.48
CA ALA A 744 -12.63 29.54 7.23
C ALA A 744 -11.66 30.04 8.30
N GLU A 745 -11.84 31.25 8.81
CA GLU A 745 -11.12 31.81 9.96
C GLU A 745 -11.49 31.07 11.24
N ALA A 746 -12.76 30.73 11.45
CA ALA A 746 -13.19 29.90 12.56
C ALA A 746 -12.61 28.48 12.48
N ALA A 747 -12.57 27.88 11.29
CA ALA A 747 -11.95 26.59 11.04
C ALA A 747 -10.43 26.64 11.18
N SER A 748 -9.78 27.71 10.71
CA SER A 748 -8.35 27.96 10.88
C SER A 748 -8.00 28.22 12.34
N ASN A 749 -8.81 28.98 13.08
CA ASN A 749 -8.68 29.17 14.51
C ASN A 749 -8.93 27.88 15.27
N ALA A 750 -9.90 27.05 14.85
CA ALA A 750 -10.12 25.72 15.42
C ALA A 750 -8.92 24.79 15.13
N ALA A 751 -8.35 24.84 13.93
CA ALA A 751 -7.15 24.10 13.56
C ALA A 751 -5.91 24.61 14.30
N ASN A 752 -5.75 25.91 14.48
CA ASN A 752 -4.68 26.54 15.25
C ASN A 752 -4.84 26.25 16.74
N ASN A 753 -6.06 26.22 17.27
CA ASN A 753 -6.38 25.80 18.63
C ASN A 753 -6.12 24.30 18.80
N ALA A 754 -6.45 23.48 17.81
CA ALA A 754 -6.13 22.05 17.79
C ALA A 754 -4.62 21.82 17.68
N ASN A 755 -3.90 22.65 16.91
CA ASN A 755 -2.45 22.60 16.77
C ASN A 755 -1.73 23.18 18.01
N ALA A 756 -2.33 24.16 18.70
CA ALA A 756 -1.87 24.67 19.98
C ALA A 756 -2.18 23.68 21.11
N ALA A 757 -3.30 22.96 21.04
CA ALA A 757 -3.63 21.85 21.93
C ALA A 757 -2.75 20.63 21.65
N ALA A 758 -2.42 20.35 20.38
CA ALA A 758 -1.44 19.35 19.99
C ALA A 758 -0.03 19.78 20.38
N GLY A 759 0.30 21.06 20.30
CA GLY A 759 1.54 21.67 20.76
C GLY A 759 1.65 21.68 22.27
N THR A 760 0.54 21.85 22.98
CA THR A 760 0.44 21.70 24.43
C THR A 760 0.52 20.24 24.80
N ALA A 761 -0.14 19.33 24.08
CA ALA A 761 -0.01 17.89 24.28
C ALA A 761 1.41 17.40 23.98
N GLN A 762 2.07 17.97 22.96
CA GLN A 762 3.47 17.77 22.63
C GLN A 762 4.37 18.40 23.69
N THR A 763 4.03 19.55 24.26
CA THR A 763 4.77 20.19 25.36
C THR A 763 4.60 19.42 26.67
N THR A 764 3.42 18.87 26.94
CA THR A 764 3.12 17.93 28.03
C THR A 764 3.85 16.61 27.80
N ALA A 765 3.95 16.13 26.55
CA ALA A 765 4.74 14.96 26.19
C ALA A 765 6.25 15.22 26.27
N ASN A 766 6.72 16.41 25.90
CA ASN A 766 8.11 16.88 25.98
C ASN A 766 8.50 17.36 27.39
N GLY A 767 7.50 17.59 28.24
CA GLY A 767 7.58 17.89 29.66
C GLY A 767 7.43 16.64 30.52
N LYS A 768 7.33 15.46 29.90
CA LYS A 768 7.53 14.19 30.61
C LYS A 768 8.94 14.18 31.17
N ALA A 769 9.03 13.93 32.48
CA ALA A 769 10.26 13.70 33.18
C ALA A 769 11.12 12.69 32.42
N ARG A 770 12.32 13.09 32.02
CA ARG A 770 13.31 12.19 31.42
C ARG A 770 14.03 11.46 32.53
N VAL A 771 14.36 10.19 32.29
CA VAL A 771 15.18 9.38 33.19
C VAL A 771 16.61 9.35 32.64
N PHE A 772 17.52 10.03 33.32
CA PHE A 772 18.95 9.98 33.04
C PHE A 772 19.57 8.82 33.81
N TYR A 773 20.36 8.00 33.13
CA TYR A 773 21.15 6.94 33.74
C TYR A 773 22.64 7.28 33.60
N GLU A 774 23.23 7.84 34.66
CA GLU A 774 24.63 8.27 34.66
C GLU A 774 25.21 8.17 36.08
N THR A 775 26.43 7.67 36.25
CA THR A 775 27.03 7.44 37.58
C THR A 775 27.84 8.63 38.11
N SER A 776 27.76 9.80 37.49
CA SER A 776 28.54 10.99 37.86
C SER A 776 28.05 11.60 39.18
N VAL A 777 28.93 11.93 40.13
CA VAL A 777 28.50 12.42 41.47
C VAL A 777 27.69 13.73 41.43
N SER A 778 27.86 14.54 40.39
CA SER A 778 27.16 15.81 40.17
C SER A 778 25.85 15.69 39.39
N GLY A 779 25.58 14.53 38.76
CA GLY A 779 24.45 14.30 37.87
C GLY A 779 24.53 15.07 36.55
N PRO A 780 23.52 14.89 35.66
CA PRO A 780 23.42 15.65 34.43
C PRO A 780 23.24 17.14 34.75
N ILE A 781 24.05 17.99 34.12
CA ILE A 781 24.13 19.44 34.44
C ILE A 781 23.56 20.32 33.32
N PHE A 782 23.31 19.74 32.15
CA PHE A 782 22.80 20.44 30.98
C PHE A 782 21.50 19.81 30.47
N GLY A 783 20.54 20.68 30.17
CA GLY A 783 19.28 20.27 29.57
C GLY A 783 18.40 19.45 30.49
N VAL A 784 18.46 19.64 31.80
CA VAL A 784 17.57 19.03 32.82
C VAL A 784 16.36 19.93 33.08
N LYS A 785 15.19 19.34 33.30
CA LYS A 785 13.91 20.01 33.56
C LYS A 785 13.39 19.63 34.92
N GLU A 786 12.59 20.51 35.52
CA GLU A 786 11.90 20.20 36.78
C GLU A 786 11.13 18.89 36.64
N ASN A 787 11.30 18.00 37.63
CA ASN A 787 10.77 16.65 37.70
C ASN A 787 11.49 15.57 36.89
N ASP A 788 12.52 15.93 36.12
CA ASP A 788 13.40 14.90 35.53
C ASP A 788 13.97 14.01 36.64
N LEU A 789 14.18 12.74 36.31
CA LEU A 789 14.71 11.72 37.21
C LEU A 789 16.13 11.36 36.80
N TRP A 790 17.01 11.23 37.76
CA TRP A 790 18.38 10.80 37.55
C TRP A 790 18.67 9.61 38.46
N VAL A 791 19.15 8.53 37.85
CA VAL A 791 19.61 7.33 38.54
C VAL A 791 21.14 7.38 38.55
N ASN A 792 21.72 7.59 39.73
CA ASN A 792 23.18 7.70 39.89
C ASN A 792 23.90 6.35 40.03
N GLY A 793 23.18 5.26 39.74
CA GLY A 793 23.58 3.88 39.98
C GLY A 793 23.19 3.32 41.36
N VAL A 794 22.77 4.17 42.31
CA VAL A 794 22.40 3.76 43.68
C VAL A 794 21.08 4.39 44.13
N ASP A 795 20.92 5.69 43.94
CA ASP A 795 19.77 6.50 44.34
C ASP A 795 19.00 7.01 43.11
N ILE A 796 17.69 7.18 43.25
CA ILE A 796 16.86 7.92 42.29
C ILE A 796 16.67 9.34 42.83
N LYS A 797 17.13 10.32 42.05
CA LYS A 797 17.01 11.74 42.34
C LYS A 797 16.05 12.42 41.38
N ARG A 798 15.27 13.39 41.85
CA ARG A 798 14.41 14.27 41.05
C ARG A 798 15.06 15.64 40.96
N TRP A 799 15.05 16.26 39.79
CA TRP A 799 15.45 17.65 39.64
C TRP A 799 14.31 18.55 40.14
N ASN A 800 14.52 19.31 41.20
CA ASN A 800 13.50 20.20 41.77
C ASN A 800 13.43 21.59 41.09
N GLY A 801 14.07 21.74 39.93
CA GLY A 801 14.22 23.02 39.23
C GLY A 801 15.57 23.71 39.48
N SER A 802 16.29 23.36 40.55
CA SER A 802 17.58 23.98 40.91
C SER A 802 18.69 23.00 41.26
N SER A 803 18.33 21.81 41.77
CA SER A 803 19.27 20.78 42.19
C SER A 803 18.65 19.38 42.13
N TRP A 804 19.50 18.35 42.10
CA TRP A 804 19.10 16.95 42.19
C TRP A 804 18.84 16.55 43.65
N VAL A 805 17.59 16.25 44.00
CA VAL A 805 17.15 15.86 45.36
C VAL A 805 16.60 14.43 45.40
N LEU A 806 16.59 13.76 46.55
CA LEU A 806 16.10 12.38 46.66
C LEU A 806 14.57 12.30 46.43
N VAL A 807 14.13 11.31 45.64
CA VAL A 807 12.70 11.11 45.32
C VAL A 807 11.88 10.74 46.57
N SER A 808 12.49 10.06 47.55
CA SER A 808 11.84 9.62 48.79
C SER A 808 11.36 10.76 49.71
N SER A 809 11.71 12.01 49.41
CA SER A 809 11.31 13.17 50.22
C SER A 809 9.91 13.74 49.89
N TYR A 810 9.20 13.20 48.89
CA TYR A 810 8.00 13.85 48.34
C TYR A 810 6.75 12.98 48.10
N ASP A 811 6.78 11.64 48.12
CA ASP A 811 5.58 10.87 47.72
C ASP A 811 5.45 9.47 48.38
N ASN A 812 4.22 9.16 48.85
CA ASN A 812 3.77 7.86 49.39
C ASN A 812 2.56 7.33 48.60
N THR A 813 2.63 7.36 47.26
CA THR A 813 1.52 6.98 46.39
C THR A 813 1.20 5.48 46.45
N ARG A 814 -0.10 5.14 46.57
CA ARG A 814 -0.61 3.77 46.33
C ARG A 814 -0.33 3.36 44.88
N THR A 815 0.62 2.44 44.66
CA THR A 815 0.93 1.92 43.33
C THR A 815 0.01 0.73 42.97
N ARG A 816 -0.74 0.84 41.86
CA ARG A 816 -1.47 -0.29 41.26
C ARG A 816 -0.75 -0.74 39.99
N ILE A 817 -0.30 -1.99 39.96
CA ILE A 817 0.45 -2.57 38.84
C ILE A 817 -0.51 -3.50 38.08
N ASN A 818 -0.78 -3.20 36.81
CA ASN A 818 -1.70 -3.98 35.98
C ASN A 818 -0.97 -4.46 34.71
N GLY A 819 -0.42 -5.67 34.75
CA GLY A 819 0.12 -6.36 33.56
C GLY A 819 1.56 -6.08 33.14
N GLY A 820 2.47 -5.66 34.04
CA GLY A 820 3.90 -5.43 33.71
C GLY A 820 4.90 -6.06 34.70
N LEU A 821 6.12 -6.36 34.23
CA LEU A 821 7.24 -6.87 35.04
C LEU A 821 7.94 -5.71 35.78
N ILE A 822 8.17 -5.86 37.09
CA ILE A 822 8.86 -4.85 37.92
C ILE A 822 10.12 -5.44 38.54
N THR A 823 11.24 -4.77 38.31
CA THR A 823 12.54 -5.06 38.93
C THR A 823 12.86 -3.98 39.96
N THR A 824 12.72 -4.28 41.25
CA THR A 824 13.02 -3.34 42.35
C THR A 824 13.90 -4.01 43.41
N GLY A 825 14.73 -3.19 44.08
CA GLY A 825 15.68 -3.66 45.10
C GLY A 825 15.02 -4.09 46.42
N ALA A 826 13.87 -3.50 46.77
CA ALA A 826 13.03 -3.94 47.89
C ALA A 826 11.60 -3.40 47.73
N VAL A 827 10.64 -4.05 48.38
CA VAL A 827 9.24 -3.66 48.54
C VAL A 827 8.92 -3.80 50.02
N ALA A 828 8.54 -2.71 50.68
CA ALA A 828 8.11 -2.73 52.08
C ALA A 828 6.62 -2.37 52.19
N VAL A 829 5.90 -2.99 53.12
CA VAL A 829 4.46 -2.87 53.31
C VAL A 829 4.20 -2.56 54.78
N GLY A 830 3.53 -1.43 55.04
CA GLY A 830 3.14 -0.99 56.39
C GLY A 830 3.08 0.54 56.50
N PRO A 831 2.82 1.08 57.71
CA PRO A 831 2.81 2.52 57.97
C PRO A 831 4.14 3.18 57.59
N GLU A 832 4.09 4.43 57.13
CA GLU A 832 5.27 5.23 56.83
C GLU A 832 6.20 5.32 58.06
N GLY A 833 7.48 5.06 57.84
CA GLY A 833 8.50 5.04 58.90
C GLY A 833 8.50 3.77 59.78
N ASN A 834 7.53 2.86 59.64
CA ASN A 834 7.48 1.60 60.39
C ASN A 834 6.84 0.46 59.58
N PRO A 835 7.43 0.03 58.46
CA PRO A 835 6.91 -1.07 57.67
C PRO A 835 6.99 -2.39 58.44
N THR A 836 5.96 -3.23 58.30
CA THR A 836 5.78 -4.46 59.09
C THR A 836 5.86 -5.74 58.24
N GLY A 837 6.24 -5.63 56.97
CA GLY A 837 6.54 -6.75 56.09
C GLY A 837 7.07 -6.29 54.74
N GLY A 838 7.59 -7.22 53.94
CA GLY A 838 8.13 -6.87 52.63
C GLY A 838 8.90 -7.97 51.90
N ILE A 839 9.45 -7.60 50.75
CA ILE A 839 10.35 -8.38 49.90
C ILE A 839 11.63 -7.57 49.72
N CYS A 840 12.82 -8.14 49.89
CA CYS A 840 14.09 -7.43 49.68
C CYS A 840 15.03 -8.24 48.77
N GLY A 841 15.54 -7.63 47.72
CA GLY A 841 16.50 -8.23 46.77
C GLY A 841 17.95 -8.26 47.28
N THR A 842 18.25 -7.58 48.40
CA THR A 842 19.60 -7.52 48.98
C THR A 842 19.63 -8.11 50.39
N GLY A 843 20.83 -8.49 50.87
CA GLY A 843 20.98 -9.20 52.14
C GLY A 843 20.57 -10.67 52.07
N THR A 844 20.55 -11.33 53.22
CA THR A 844 20.23 -12.77 53.34
C THR A 844 18.74 -13.04 53.40
N ILE A 845 17.86 -12.04 53.55
CA ILE A 845 16.41 -12.22 53.69
C ILE A 845 15.69 -11.66 52.46
N ARG A 846 14.86 -12.49 51.83
CA ARG A 846 14.09 -12.19 50.62
C ARG A 846 12.65 -11.82 50.88
N ILE A 847 11.97 -12.46 51.83
CA ILE A 847 10.57 -12.16 52.20
C ILE A 847 10.52 -12.08 53.71
N TRP A 848 9.79 -11.12 54.28
CA TRP A 848 9.71 -10.96 55.72
C TRP A 848 8.38 -10.37 56.21
N SER A 849 8.04 -10.64 57.47
CA SER A 849 6.90 -10.05 58.18
C SER A 849 7.18 -9.93 59.68
N GLY A 850 6.58 -8.91 60.31
CA GLY A 850 6.85 -8.48 61.68
C GLY A 850 8.20 -7.76 61.82
N GLY A 851 8.37 -6.97 62.89
CA GLY A 851 9.56 -6.13 63.08
C GLY A 851 9.61 -4.92 62.14
N GLY A 852 10.72 -4.17 62.17
CA GLY A 852 10.99 -3.03 61.27
C GLY A 852 12.13 -3.33 60.28
N CYS A 853 12.29 -2.49 59.26
CA CYS A 853 13.43 -2.53 58.33
C CYS A 853 14.34 -1.31 58.50
N ASN A 854 15.55 -1.39 57.95
CA ASN A 854 16.42 -0.22 57.79
C ASN A 854 16.04 0.59 56.53
N ASP A 855 16.72 1.71 56.32
CA ASP A 855 16.48 2.64 55.20
C ASP A 855 16.64 2.02 53.80
N LYS A 856 17.21 0.82 53.70
CA LYS A 856 17.37 0.05 52.45
C LYS A 856 16.27 -0.99 52.24
N GLY A 857 15.23 -0.99 53.08
CA GLY A 857 14.16 -1.98 53.04
C GLY A 857 14.60 -3.39 53.50
N VAL A 858 15.78 -3.50 54.12
CA VAL A 858 16.30 -4.76 54.64
C VAL A 858 15.74 -4.96 56.06
N PRO A 859 15.08 -6.08 56.35
CA PRO A 859 14.51 -6.34 57.66
C PRO A 859 15.59 -6.38 58.75
N THR A 860 15.32 -5.75 59.90
CA THR A 860 16.27 -5.69 61.03
C THR A 860 16.03 -6.78 62.07
N LYS A 861 14.76 -7.06 62.40
CA LYS A 861 14.36 -8.10 63.36
C LYS A 861 12.99 -8.70 62.98
N PRO A 862 12.87 -9.37 61.83
CA PRO A 862 11.59 -9.89 61.41
C PRO A 862 11.17 -11.10 62.26
N THR A 863 9.86 -11.24 62.51
CA THR A 863 9.34 -12.41 63.23
C THR A 863 9.04 -13.58 62.30
N PHE A 864 8.95 -13.32 61.00
CA PHE A 864 8.95 -14.30 59.93
C PHE A 864 9.89 -13.84 58.82
N GLN A 865 10.77 -14.70 58.36
CA GLN A 865 11.70 -14.42 57.26
C GLN A 865 11.91 -15.62 56.36
N VAL A 866 12.05 -15.36 55.06
CA VAL A 866 12.51 -16.30 54.05
C VAL A 866 13.87 -15.82 53.59
N GLU A 867 14.90 -16.63 53.78
CA GLU A 867 16.27 -16.33 53.42
C GLU A 867 16.52 -16.52 51.91
N SER A 868 17.63 -15.98 51.43
CA SER A 868 18.01 -15.97 50.01
C SER A 868 18.31 -17.35 49.44
N ASP A 869 18.63 -18.30 50.31
CA ASP A 869 18.79 -19.71 49.97
C ASP A 869 17.49 -20.52 50.11
N GLY A 870 16.37 -19.85 50.41
CA GLY A 870 15.04 -20.44 50.54
C GLY A 870 14.70 -20.96 51.93
N ARG A 871 15.58 -20.84 52.93
CA ARG A 871 15.27 -21.22 54.32
C ARG A 871 14.19 -20.31 54.91
N ILE A 872 13.35 -20.85 55.78
CA ILE A 872 12.27 -20.09 56.43
C ILE A 872 12.49 -20.12 57.94
N SER A 873 12.50 -18.94 58.57
CA SER A 873 12.68 -18.77 60.01
C SER A 873 11.51 -17.96 60.58
N GLY A 874 10.80 -18.51 61.56
CA GLY A 874 9.69 -17.86 62.25
C GLY A 874 9.87 -17.92 63.77
N SER A 875 9.76 -16.78 64.47
CA SER A 875 10.08 -16.66 65.91
C SER A 875 8.89 -16.85 66.85
N ASN A 876 7.68 -17.06 66.31
CA ASN A 876 6.47 -17.29 67.11
C ASN A 876 5.89 -18.69 66.85
N SER A 877 5.09 -18.86 65.78
CA SER A 877 4.55 -20.17 65.41
C SER A 877 4.13 -20.26 63.96
N ILE A 878 4.08 -21.49 63.44
CA ILE A 878 3.50 -21.86 62.15
C ILE A 878 2.34 -22.81 62.46
N ILE A 879 1.11 -22.39 62.16
CA ILE A 879 -0.11 -23.10 62.57
C ILE A 879 -0.85 -23.62 61.34
N CYS A 880 -1.18 -24.91 61.35
CA CYS A 880 -2.12 -25.51 60.40
C CYS A 880 -3.53 -25.51 61.02
N ARG A 881 -4.50 -25.03 60.24
CA ARG A 881 -5.91 -24.93 60.65
C ARG A 881 -6.77 -25.92 59.87
N ASN A 882 -7.80 -26.45 60.50
CA ASN A 882 -8.79 -27.29 59.83
C ASN A 882 -9.74 -26.48 58.95
N LYS A 883 -10.65 -27.17 58.26
CA LYS A 883 -11.68 -26.56 57.38
C LYS A 883 -12.57 -25.53 58.11
N ASN A 884 -12.69 -25.62 59.43
CA ASN A 884 -13.44 -24.68 60.27
C ASN A 884 -12.54 -23.57 60.85
N ASN A 885 -11.35 -23.37 60.29
CA ASN A 885 -10.36 -22.38 60.68
C ASN A 885 -9.85 -22.53 62.14
N THR A 886 -9.97 -23.73 62.72
CA THR A 886 -9.46 -24.03 64.08
C THR A 886 -8.03 -24.56 64.01
N PRO A 887 -7.07 -24.05 64.81
CA PRO A 887 -5.72 -24.60 64.92
C PRO A 887 -5.73 -26.06 65.37
N GLU A 888 -5.07 -26.97 64.66
CA GLU A 888 -5.03 -28.40 65.03
C GLU A 888 -3.61 -28.96 65.17
N CYS A 889 -2.62 -28.35 64.53
CA CYS A 889 -1.23 -28.74 64.62
C CYS A 889 -0.30 -27.61 64.17
N GLY A 890 1.00 -27.76 64.43
CA GLY A 890 1.98 -26.79 63.96
C GLY A 890 3.35 -26.90 64.60
N PHE A 891 4.12 -25.83 64.37
CA PHE A 891 5.44 -25.59 64.92
C PHE A 891 5.41 -24.35 65.82
N ALA A 892 5.93 -24.46 67.03
CA ALA A 892 5.97 -23.36 68.00
C ALA A 892 7.42 -23.06 68.34
N SER A 893 7.76 -21.78 68.32
CA SER A 893 9.07 -21.26 68.70
C SER A 893 8.97 -20.30 69.90
N ASP A 894 7.75 -20.05 70.41
CA ASP A 894 7.53 -19.24 71.60
C ASP A 894 7.87 -20.01 72.88
N GLY A 895 8.59 -19.38 73.80
CA GLY A 895 8.94 -19.95 75.10
C GLY A 895 10.27 -19.46 75.65
N THR A 896 10.34 -19.25 76.97
CA THR A 896 11.58 -18.93 77.67
C THR A 896 12.44 -20.19 77.79
N SER A 897 13.74 -20.06 77.59
CA SER A 897 14.72 -21.14 77.45
C SER A 897 15.01 -21.97 78.72
N PHE A 898 14.03 -22.18 79.60
CA PHE A 898 14.24 -22.66 80.97
C PHE A 898 13.59 -24.01 81.32
N GLY A 899 13.11 -24.77 80.33
CA GLY A 899 12.70 -26.16 80.55
C GLY A 899 13.89 -27.11 80.46
N ASN A 900 14.09 -27.95 81.48
CA ASN A 900 15.11 -29.00 81.48
C ASN A 900 14.92 -29.87 80.21
N VAL A 901 15.99 -30.16 79.47
CA VAL A 901 15.99 -30.80 78.13
C VAL A 901 15.28 -32.17 78.08
N SER A 902 14.90 -32.70 79.24
CA SER A 902 14.19 -33.96 79.43
C SER A 902 12.67 -33.87 79.54
N ASN A 903 12.05 -32.68 79.59
CA ASN A 903 10.63 -32.56 79.97
C ASN A 903 9.75 -31.87 78.91
N LEU A 904 8.52 -32.38 78.81
CA LEU A 904 7.42 -31.85 78.00
C LEU A 904 6.62 -30.80 78.80
N ASP A 905 7.32 -29.88 79.45
CA ASP A 905 6.75 -28.86 80.34
C ASP A 905 5.98 -27.78 79.55
N ILE A 906 5.12 -27.01 80.24
CA ILE A 906 4.33 -25.93 79.65
C ILE A 906 5.25 -24.91 78.94
N GLY A 907 4.99 -24.64 77.65
CA GLY A 907 5.80 -23.73 76.82
C GLY A 907 7.08 -24.34 76.22
N SER A 908 7.35 -25.64 76.43
CA SER A 908 8.52 -26.33 75.89
C SER A 908 8.26 -27.09 74.57
N VAL A 909 6.99 -27.21 74.16
CA VAL A 909 6.59 -27.93 72.95
C VAL A 909 6.98 -27.15 71.70
N ARG A 910 7.65 -27.82 70.75
CA ARG A 910 8.13 -27.24 69.48
C ARG A 910 7.41 -27.75 68.24
N ILE A 911 6.96 -29.00 68.29
CA ILE A 911 6.09 -29.61 67.27
C ILE A 911 4.91 -30.20 68.01
N TRP A 912 3.69 -29.93 67.57
CA TRP A 912 2.50 -30.53 68.16
C TRP A 912 1.47 -30.92 67.10
N ALA A 913 0.66 -31.93 67.41
CA ALA A 913 -0.52 -32.27 66.63
C ALA A 913 -1.66 -32.81 67.52
N GLY A 914 -2.89 -32.44 67.17
CA GLY A 914 -4.12 -32.87 67.83
C GLY A 914 -4.65 -31.92 68.91
N ALA A 915 -4.27 -30.63 68.89
CA ALA A 915 -4.75 -29.61 69.82
C ALA A 915 -4.63 -28.19 69.23
N SER A 916 -5.33 -27.22 69.82
CA SER A 916 -5.13 -25.79 69.50
C SER A 916 -3.75 -25.30 69.92
N TYR A 917 -3.34 -24.13 69.40
CA TYR A 917 -2.04 -23.54 69.76
C TYR A 917 -1.86 -23.31 71.26
N GLU A 918 -2.89 -22.74 71.91
CA GLU A 918 -2.92 -22.54 73.37
C GLU A 918 -2.95 -23.87 74.15
N GLY A 919 -3.45 -24.94 73.53
CA GLY A 919 -3.53 -26.29 74.12
C GLY A 919 -2.36 -27.22 73.79
N ARG A 920 -1.31 -26.74 73.12
CA ARG A 920 -0.23 -27.57 72.54
C ARG A 920 0.54 -28.42 73.55
N ASP A 921 0.63 -27.97 74.80
CA ASP A 921 1.32 -28.70 75.87
C ASP A 921 0.59 -30.00 76.24
N ASN A 922 -0.71 -30.08 75.93
CA ASN A 922 -1.54 -31.26 76.12
C ASN A 922 -1.78 -32.05 74.81
N ALA A 923 -1.05 -31.75 73.73
CA ALA A 923 -1.26 -32.41 72.44
C ALA A 923 -0.86 -33.90 72.46
N ASN A 924 -1.62 -34.72 71.73
CA ASN A 924 -1.44 -36.18 71.67
C ASN A 924 -0.12 -36.60 70.99
N PHE A 925 0.39 -35.75 70.10
CA PHE A 925 1.76 -35.81 69.60
C PHE A 925 2.44 -34.49 69.91
N ARG A 926 3.59 -34.56 70.58
CA ARG A 926 4.41 -33.39 70.86
C ARG A 926 5.88 -33.72 70.95
N VAL A 927 6.69 -32.79 70.48
CA VAL A 927 8.14 -32.85 70.57
C VAL A 927 8.58 -31.69 71.43
N GLY A 928 9.19 -32.00 72.57
CA GLY A 928 9.76 -31.00 73.46
C GLY A 928 11.07 -30.42 72.90
N LEU A 929 11.51 -29.29 73.46
CA LEU A 929 12.73 -28.60 73.05
C LEU A 929 13.98 -29.51 72.96
N GLY A 930 14.12 -30.48 73.87
CA GLY A 930 15.24 -31.44 73.86
C GLY A 930 15.11 -32.60 72.88
N GLY A 931 14.16 -32.55 71.94
CA GLY A 931 13.94 -33.61 70.96
C GLY A 931 13.24 -34.85 71.55
N LEU A 932 12.84 -34.80 72.83
CA LEU A 932 12.02 -35.85 73.42
C LEU A 932 10.66 -35.86 72.72
N VAL A 933 10.42 -36.95 72.01
CA VAL A 933 9.16 -37.18 71.33
C VAL A 933 8.22 -37.87 72.31
N TYR A 934 7.14 -37.18 72.68
CA TYR A 934 5.96 -37.81 73.25
C TYR A 934 4.94 -38.00 72.16
N CYS A 935 4.77 -39.26 71.80
CA CYS A 935 3.65 -39.70 71.00
C CYS A 935 2.83 -40.63 71.87
N GLN A 936 1.51 -40.42 71.94
CA GLN A 936 0.62 -41.41 72.58
C GLN A 936 0.70 -42.78 71.88
N GLY A 937 1.23 -42.87 70.65
CA GLY A 937 1.61 -44.13 70.01
C GLY A 937 2.62 -43.97 68.84
N LEU A 938 3.52 -44.96 68.68
CA LEU A 938 4.46 -45.11 67.55
C LEU A 938 4.23 -46.47 66.86
N MET A 939 3.78 -46.49 65.60
CA MET A 939 3.49 -47.72 64.84
C MET A 939 4.48 -47.91 63.68
N PHE A 940 5.27 -49.00 63.68
CA PHE A 940 6.07 -49.43 62.53
C PHE A 940 5.18 -50.29 61.59
N SER A 941 4.99 -49.89 60.33
CA SER A 941 4.13 -50.61 59.36
C SER A 941 4.91 -51.17 58.16
N LYS A 942 4.23 -51.72 57.13
CA LYS A 942 4.77 -52.71 56.16
C LYS A 942 6.21 -52.46 55.64
N GLN A 943 7.07 -53.47 55.84
CA GLN A 943 8.40 -53.70 55.23
C GLN A 943 9.51 -52.67 55.56
N HIS A 944 10.07 -52.72 56.78
CA HIS A 944 11.39 -52.14 57.09
C HIS A 944 12.49 -53.21 56.96
N TYR A 945 13.43 -53.03 56.02
CA TYR A 945 14.61 -53.90 55.86
C TYR A 945 15.86 -53.24 56.44
N MET A 946 16.30 -53.66 57.63
CA MET A 946 17.73 -53.72 57.94
C MET A 946 18.24 -55.01 57.31
N TYR A 947 19.04 -54.94 56.24
CA TYR A 947 19.47 -56.17 55.56
C TYR A 947 20.58 -56.82 56.37
N ASN A 948 20.26 -57.79 57.21
CA ASN A 948 21.28 -58.42 58.02
C ASN A 948 21.65 -57.71 59.36
N ALA A 949 20.99 -56.67 59.94
CA ALA A 949 21.40 -56.07 61.25
C ALA A 949 20.34 -55.36 62.14
N ALA A 950 20.69 -55.00 63.40
CA ALA A 950 20.00 -54.12 64.37
C ALA A 950 21.01 -53.37 65.27
N LEU A 951 20.74 -52.11 65.63
CA LEU A 951 21.50 -51.32 66.62
C LEU A 951 20.58 -50.96 67.79
N ALA A 952 21.05 -51.19 69.01
CA ALA A 952 20.35 -50.81 70.23
C ALA A 952 21.30 -50.13 71.21
N ILE A 953 20.86 -49.01 71.78
CA ILE A 953 21.55 -48.30 72.86
C ILE A 953 20.55 -48.18 73.99
N HIS A 954 20.98 -48.65 75.15
CA HIS A 954 20.09 -48.90 76.26
C HIS A 954 20.28 -47.82 77.33
N ASN A 955 19.24 -47.53 78.10
CA ASN A 955 19.24 -46.55 79.19
C ASN A 955 20.19 -46.88 80.36
N ASN A 956 20.82 -48.06 80.34
CA ASN A 956 21.74 -48.58 81.35
C ASN A 956 23.23 -48.57 80.90
N GLY A 957 23.57 -47.92 79.78
CA GLY A 957 24.94 -47.75 79.29
C GLY A 957 25.46 -48.85 78.35
N GLN A 958 24.63 -49.83 77.99
CA GLN A 958 25.01 -50.88 77.04
C GLN A 958 24.76 -50.46 75.59
N ILE A 959 25.68 -50.87 74.71
CA ILE A 959 25.56 -50.70 73.26
C ILE A 959 25.63 -52.07 72.60
N THR A 960 24.68 -52.34 71.70
CA THR A 960 24.64 -53.61 70.97
C THR A 960 24.50 -53.40 69.48
N LEU A 961 25.42 -54.04 68.74
CA LEU A 961 25.36 -54.20 67.29
C LEU A 961 25.07 -55.66 67.00
N ARG A 962 23.97 -55.94 66.31
CA ARG A 962 23.55 -57.29 65.97
C ARG A 962 23.45 -57.42 64.48
N ALA A 963 23.88 -58.54 63.94
CA ALA A 963 23.35 -58.97 62.66
C ALA A 963 21.87 -59.41 62.84
N THR A 964 21.00 -59.28 61.84
CA THR A 964 19.57 -59.57 61.93
C THR A 964 19.30 -61.07 61.82
N ASP A 965 20.31 -61.88 61.50
CA ASP A 965 20.32 -63.33 61.73
C ASP A 965 20.56 -63.70 63.22
N ASN A 966 20.75 -62.71 64.11
CA ASN A 966 21.17 -62.82 65.50
C ASN A 966 22.42 -63.69 65.75
N THR A 967 23.13 -64.14 64.72
CA THR A 967 24.26 -65.05 64.88
C THR A 967 25.54 -64.32 65.23
N ARG A 968 25.60 -62.99 65.11
CA ARG A 968 26.77 -62.20 65.49
C ARG A 968 26.34 -60.97 66.24
N LYS A 969 26.82 -60.84 67.46
CA LYS A 969 26.66 -59.64 68.28
C LYS A 969 28.03 -59.19 68.72
N ALA A 970 28.38 -57.97 68.32
CA ALA A 970 29.42 -57.23 69.01
C ALA A 970 28.75 -56.52 70.17
N ILE A 971 29.08 -56.96 71.38
CA ILE A 971 28.58 -56.37 72.62
C ILE A 971 29.74 -55.66 73.28
N ILE A 972 29.49 -54.42 73.67
CA ILE A 972 30.41 -53.61 74.45
C ILE A 972 29.67 -53.15 75.69
N GLN A 973 30.23 -53.47 76.84
CA GLN A 973 29.59 -53.16 78.11
C GLN A 973 30.65 -52.85 79.17
N THR A 974 30.34 -51.88 80.02
CA THR A 974 31.06 -51.64 81.27
C THR A 974 30.20 -52.23 82.39
N THR A 975 30.67 -53.29 83.03
CA THR A 975 29.97 -53.91 84.16
C THR A 975 30.44 -53.29 85.47
N PRO A 976 29.56 -52.71 86.31
CA PRO A 976 29.98 -52.09 87.56
C PRO A 976 30.39 -53.07 88.68
N ASN A 977 30.16 -54.39 88.52
CA ASN A 977 30.01 -55.32 89.65
C ASN A 977 31.01 -56.50 89.75
N TYR A 978 32.11 -56.56 89.00
CA TYR A 978 33.16 -57.57 89.23
C TYR A 978 34.51 -56.94 89.57
N SER A 979 35.12 -57.42 90.64
CA SER A 979 36.29 -56.85 91.31
C SER A 979 37.59 -56.81 90.49
N ASN A 980 37.61 -57.28 89.24
CA ASN A 980 38.82 -57.43 88.44
C ASN A 980 38.71 -57.09 86.93
N SER A 981 37.62 -56.50 86.41
CA SER A 981 37.54 -56.11 84.98
C SER A 981 36.79 -54.80 84.75
N VAL A 982 37.30 -53.92 83.87
CA VAL A 982 36.75 -52.56 83.64
C VAL A 982 35.98 -52.47 82.32
N MET A 983 36.34 -53.31 81.35
CA MET A 983 35.71 -53.35 80.03
C MET A 983 35.74 -54.78 79.49
N GLU A 984 34.61 -55.21 78.97
CA GLU A 984 34.49 -56.51 78.30
C GLU A 984 34.07 -56.28 76.85
N LEU A 985 34.89 -56.80 75.93
CA LEU A 985 34.61 -56.86 74.50
C LEU A 985 34.34 -58.30 74.13
N THR A 986 33.16 -58.52 73.59
CA THR A 986 32.70 -59.87 73.29
C THR A 986 32.19 -59.93 71.86
N ASP A 987 32.83 -60.80 71.06
CA ASP A 987 32.22 -61.30 69.85
C ASP A 987 31.50 -62.61 70.19
N THR A 988 30.18 -62.53 70.15
CA THR A 988 29.31 -63.63 70.56
C THR A 988 28.50 -64.09 69.38
N PHE A 989 28.52 -65.40 69.17
CA PHE A 989 27.55 -66.04 68.31
C PHE A 989 26.39 -66.55 69.17
N ASP A 990 25.28 -65.80 69.28
CA ASP A 990 23.94 -66.41 69.32
C ASP A 990 22.76 -65.43 69.38
N SER A 991 21.63 -65.98 68.94
CA SER A 991 20.21 -65.62 69.05
C SER A 991 19.75 -64.91 70.34
N ALA A 992 18.61 -64.23 70.25
CA ALA A 992 18.22 -63.07 71.05
C ALA A 992 17.96 -63.27 72.58
N THR A 993 18.30 -64.40 73.18
CA THR A 993 18.13 -64.64 74.63
C THR A 993 19.22 -65.57 75.14
N ALA A 994 19.83 -65.19 76.27
CA ALA A 994 20.68 -65.99 77.17
C ALA A 994 22.19 -65.69 77.17
N MET A 995 22.63 -65.31 78.35
CA MET A 995 23.99 -64.95 78.80
C MET A 995 24.94 -66.16 78.93
N ASN A 996 24.74 -67.26 78.17
CA ASN A 996 25.42 -68.54 78.45
C ASN A 996 26.17 -69.16 77.25
N VAL A 997 26.31 -68.47 76.13
CA VAL A 997 27.14 -68.97 75.00
C VAL A 997 28.56 -68.41 75.14
N PRO A 998 29.60 -69.26 75.21
CA PRO A 998 30.99 -68.80 75.36
C PRO A 998 31.42 -68.01 74.14
N ALA A 999 32.06 -66.86 74.37
CA ALA A 999 32.54 -65.97 73.32
C ALA A 999 33.55 -66.70 72.40
N ILE A 1000 33.50 -66.43 71.09
CA ILE A 1000 34.49 -66.97 70.14
C ILE A 1000 35.87 -66.38 70.46
N VAL A 1001 35.87 -65.09 70.77
CA VAL A 1001 36.98 -64.38 71.40
C VAL A 1001 36.40 -63.53 72.52
N SER A 1002 36.93 -63.71 73.72
CA SER A 1002 36.71 -62.76 74.82
C SER A 1002 38.02 -62.08 75.11
N LEU A 1003 37.97 -60.74 75.13
CA LEU A 1003 39.07 -59.90 75.56
C LEU A 1003 38.61 -59.18 76.82
N LYS A 1004 39.12 -59.65 77.95
CA LYS A 1004 38.86 -59.05 79.26
C LYS A 1004 40.05 -58.20 79.63
N CYS A 1005 39.80 -56.91 79.79
CA CYS A 1005 40.78 -55.98 80.29
C CYS A 1005 40.60 -55.82 81.80
N GLY A 1006 41.60 -56.30 82.54
CA GLY A 1006 41.63 -56.25 83.99
C GLY A 1006 42.03 -54.88 84.53
N ARG A 1007 41.86 -54.69 85.85
CA ARG A 1007 42.40 -53.53 86.57
C ARG A 1007 43.76 -53.89 87.19
N SER A 1008 44.74 -52.98 87.13
CA SER A 1008 46.01 -53.13 87.86
C SER A 1008 45.83 -52.84 89.36
N ALA A 1009 46.42 -53.66 90.25
CA ALA A 1009 46.35 -53.52 91.71
C ALA A 1009 47.57 -54.12 92.41
N TYR A 1010 48.02 -53.52 93.53
CA TYR A 1010 49.22 -53.91 94.30
C TYR A 1010 48.91 -55.07 95.27
N THR A 1011 49.40 -56.28 94.99
CA THR A 1011 49.09 -57.50 95.78
C THR A 1011 50.12 -58.61 95.56
N ASN A 1012 50.45 -59.38 96.60
CA ASN A 1012 51.42 -60.49 96.52
C ASN A 1012 50.88 -61.75 95.79
N TYR A 1013 49.63 -61.71 95.33
CA TYR A 1013 48.97 -62.79 94.60
C TYR A 1013 48.93 -62.49 93.10
N PRO A 1014 49.08 -63.51 92.22
CA PRO A 1014 49.12 -63.25 90.78
C PRO A 1014 47.86 -62.56 90.24
N ARG A 1015 48.01 -61.51 89.41
CA ARG A 1015 46.89 -60.78 88.77
C ARG A 1015 46.95 -60.87 87.26
N THR A 1016 45.78 -60.99 86.63
CA THR A 1016 45.67 -61.04 85.15
C THR A 1016 45.27 -59.67 84.61
N TRP A 1017 46.05 -59.15 83.66
CA TRP A 1017 45.82 -57.83 83.06
C TRP A 1017 45.08 -57.95 81.74
N ILE A 1018 45.51 -58.91 80.93
CA ILE A 1018 44.87 -59.27 79.67
C ILE A 1018 44.69 -60.77 79.70
N ASP A 1019 43.43 -61.19 79.64
CA ASP A 1019 43.07 -62.57 79.40
C ASP A 1019 42.45 -62.66 78.02
N CYS A 1020 43.21 -63.21 77.08
CA CYS A 1020 42.72 -63.51 75.74
C CYS A 1020 42.37 -65.00 75.70
N THR A 1021 41.09 -65.29 75.50
CA THR A 1021 40.60 -66.66 75.39
C THR A 1021 39.88 -66.85 74.07
N HIS A 1022 40.08 -68.03 73.50
CA HIS A 1022 39.45 -68.48 72.27
C HIS A 1022 38.66 -69.77 72.53
N ALA A 1023 37.68 -70.05 71.67
CA ALA A 1023 37.04 -71.35 71.61
C ALA A 1023 38.03 -72.48 71.25
N ALA A 1024 37.77 -73.70 71.73
CA ALA A 1024 38.68 -74.84 71.57
C ALA A 1024 39.05 -75.13 70.11
N GLY A 1025 40.35 -75.21 69.81
CA GLY A 1025 40.87 -75.48 68.47
C GLY A 1025 41.10 -74.24 67.59
N TRP A 1026 40.86 -73.02 68.08
CA TRP A 1026 41.07 -71.76 67.34
C TRP A 1026 42.09 -70.86 68.06
N GLY A 1027 43.06 -70.31 67.33
CA GLY A 1027 44.07 -69.39 67.85
C GLY A 1027 45.02 -69.98 68.91
N SER A 1028 45.95 -69.16 69.40
CA SER A 1028 46.80 -69.47 70.56
C SER A 1028 46.30 -68.68 71.76
N LYS A 1029 46.08 -69.37 72.89
CA LYS A 1029 45.76 -68.69 74.16
C LYS A 1029 47.02 -68.01 74.68
N PHE A 1030 46.86 -66.78 75.16
CA PHE A 1030 47.87 -66.15 76.01
C PHE A 1030 47.23 -65.43 77.19
N THR A 1031 47.93 -65.43 78.31
CA THR A 1031 47.57 -64.65 79.50
C THR A 1031 48.76 -63.79 79.88
N VAL A 1032 48.49 -62.51 80.13
CA VAL A 1032 49.49 -61.60 80.69
C VAL A 1032 49.16 -61.43 82.16
N GLN A 1033 50.05 -61.93 83.03
CA GLN A 1033 49.88 -61.88 84.47
C GLN A 1033 51.07 -61.26 85.17
N SER A 1034 50.83 -60.66 86.32
CA SER A 1034 51.87 -60.31 87.28
C SER A 1034 51.98 -61.42 88.34
N ARG A 1035 53.19 -61.85 88.75
CA ARG A 1035 53.43 -62.95 89.73
C ARG A 1035 54.71 -62.77 90.55
N TYR A 1036 54.69 -63.22 91.81
CA TYR A 1036 55.85 -63.39 92.69
C TYR A 1036 56.27 -64.88 92.76
N PHE A 1037 57.58 -65.17 92.75
CA PHE A 1037 58.11 -66.54 92.58
C PHE A 1037 58.69 -67.18 93.85
N ASN A 1038 58.49 -66.57 95.03
CA ASN A 1038 59.08 -67.02 96.31
C ASN A 1038 60.59 -67.30 96.20
N ASP A 1039 61.29 -66.54 95.36
CA ASP A 1039 62.75 -66.40 95.42
C ASP A 1039 63.10 -65.34 96.49
N GLN A 1040 64.35 -65.32 96.96
CA GLN A 1040 64.78 -64.42 98.05
C GLN A 1040 64.53 -62.93 97.79
N ASN A 1041 64.22 -62.55 96.55
CA ASN A 1041 64.06 -61.17 96.14
C ASN A 1041 62.61 -60.67 96.15
N GLU A 1042 61.61 -61.55 96.32
CA GLU A 1042 60.19 -61.18 96.44
C GLU A 1042 59.75 -60.06 95.47
N MET A 1043 60.09 -60.12 94.17
CA MET A 1043 59.68 -59.11 93.17
C MET A 1043 58.55 -59.60 92.25
N GLU A 1044 57.56 -58.73 91.97
CA GLU A 1044 56.51 -59.01 91.00
C GLU A 1044 57.06 -58.96 89.58
N ARG A 1045 56.84 -60.00 88.78
CA ARG A 1045 57.27 -60.04 87.37
C ARG A 1045 56.06 -60.21 86.46
N THR A 1046 56.12 -59.59 85.28
CA THR A 1046 55.15 -59.86 84.21
C THR A 1046 55.52 -61.18 83.54
N VAL A 1047 54.59 -62.12 83.56
CA VAL A 1047 54.72 -63.43 82.96
C VAL A 1047 53.74 -63.53 81.81
N ILE A 1048 54.26 -63.89 80.64
CA ILE A 1048 53.45 -64.16 79.45
C ILE A 1048 53.47 -65.67 79.22
N ASN A 1049 52.33 -66.30 79.45
CA ASN A 1049 52.18 -67.72 79.18
C ASN A 1049 51.54 -67.89 77.79
N VAL A 1050 52.23 -68.60 76.88
CA VAL A 1050 51.76 -68.87 75.51
C VAL A 1050 51.70 -70.38 75.26
N LYS A 1051 50.67 -70.84 74.54
CA LYS A 1051 50.52 -72.24 74.12
C LYS A 1051 50.26 -72.30 72.60
N GLU A 1052 51.15 -72.93 71.83
CA GLU A 1052 51.10 -73.04 70.35
C GLU A 1052 50.49 -74.37 69.82
N LYS A 1053 50.13 -74.43 68.52
CA LYS A 1053 49.39 -75.53 67.87
C LYS A 1053 50.18 -76.16 66.69
N GLY A 1054 50.47 -77.46 66.73
CA GLY A 1054 51.14 -78.21 65.64
C GLY A 1054 50.19 -78.96 64.67
N LYS A 1055 50.60 -79.12 63.39
CA LYS A 1055 49.97 -80.01 62.37
C LYS A 1055 51.02 -80.98 61.80
N VAL A 1056 50.66 -82.27 61.71
CA VAL A 1056 51.46 -83.42 61.23
C VAL A 1056 51.13 -83.72 59.76
N ASN A 1057 52.13 -83.99 58.92
CA ASN A 1057 52.04 -84.80 57.70
C ASN A 1057 53.26 -85.74 57.67
N ASP A 1058 53.00 -87.03 57.49
CA ASP A 1058 53.92 -88.15 57.71
C ASP A 1058 54.49 -88.65 56.36
N ASN A 1059 55.81 -88.64 56.21
CA ASN A 1059 56.59 -89.54 55.34
C ASN A 1059 58.08 -89.48 55.74
N THR A 1060 58.43 -90.33 56.69
CA THR A 1060 59.74 -90.97 56.94
C THR A 1060 61.02 -90.35 56.34
N ALA A 1061 61.81 -89.67 57.19
CA ALA A 1061 63.26 -89.91 57.37
C ALA A 1061 63.81 -89.20 58.66
N LYS A 1062 64.00 -90.01 59.72
CA LYS A 1062 64.92 -89.95 60.89
C LYS A 1062 65.40 -88.58 61.46
N MET A 1063 65.22 -88.37 62.77
CA MET A 1063 66.26 -88.59 63.82
C MET A 1063 65.76 -88.26 65.25
N GLN A 1064 66.24 -89.07 66.21
CA GLN A 1064 65.85 -89.29 67.62
C GLN A 1064 65.97 -88.05 68.54
N SER A 1065 64.94 -87.65 69.29
CA SER A 1065 64.63 -87.97 70.73
C SER A 1065 65.81 -87.79 71.70
N THR A 1066 65.73 -87.08 72.83
CA THR A 1066 64.65 -86.99 73.84
C THR A 1066 64.97 -85.88 74.87
N ASN A 1067 63.94 -85.15 75.35
CA ASN A 1067 63.71 -84.51 76.68
C ASN A 1067 64.85 -83.68 77.36
N GLN A 1068 64.65 -82.55 78.05
CA GLN A 1068 63.55 -82.09 78.91
C GLN A 1068 63.76 -80.58 79.19
N LEU A 1069 62.69 -79.91 79.63
CA LEU A 1069 62.48 -78.45 79.76
C LEU A 1069 63.39 -77.70 80.76
N GLY A 1070 63.85 -76.52 80.32
CA GLY A 1070 64.20 -75.31 81.08
C GLY A 1070 63.90 -74.13 80.14
N VAL A 1071 63.47 -72.94 80.54
CA VAL A 1071 63.73 -72.15 81.75
C VAL A 1071 62.53 -71.24 82.00
#